data_AF-A0A2J6TL21-F1
#
_entry.id   AF-A0A2J6TL21-F1
#
_cell.length_a   1.000
_cell.length_b   1.000
_cell.length_c   1.000
_cell.angle_alpha   90.00
_cell.angle_beta   90.00
_cell.angle_gamma   90.00
#
_symmetry.space_group_name_H-M   'P 1'
#
loop_
_entity.id
_entity.type
_entity.pdbx_description
1 polymer ?
#
loop_
_entity_poly.entity_id
_entity_poly.type
_entity_poly.pdbx_seq_one_letter_code
_entity_poly.pdbx_strand_id
1 'polypeptide(L)'
;MASSPPDFKLSSTQTALALIVPSHLQPEINAIRKIHDKAYRKWEPHINIMYPFVDTSLLSSAITTLHAHLSANPISPFSVKIDDVGIFEHTRSATVFLKPGEESGEKICGLRRQLVAALGRSEGEGTRDGVFRPHLTVGQEGFIGPTKARLVQKVAESGFTETKWRKCYHFSPGIGWKQEHKSNYSPPDEWANPTKFTIASYNLMSEPNAPKFSTRLLNIVEAISKAMLRTTSSTRVLCLQEVDEEMLLLLLRDVNLQELLPFSTHGPSSLLPSRRNLVTLSNAPFSYYSLQFEERHKLALIVSFRDTLVQVANVHLTRALTDEAVAAKKRQMETLTNFLLKSPTPNEENIFAAGDFNLTTSSKTIEVALARKLITPQTAQCVREVIDPEVWDDAFLVAGDGNAEIDSEEFYEGEQGATFDRLTNPLASMSKVAIDDRPQRYDRIIFQRGRGIHPVGFEIFGRPAEDGTFSSDHYGVCGTFQIEEEKGASENPASVQRSLDNIKIADDSTDIQPLIKPYLPTAADRKQREEALELLQRTLCDSKSLADLVLAPLGSYAMGTYFTDSDIDVLGIASVSPKQFFNFATEQLRTIISGDGETFKGIHFVNSVVSIIEVSILGIKFDIQYCQAADVVKRYHSKTPLTPLEILIFDTSLISTLPPSALCPLNTYRSTIFLLTTLPSLDSYRLSHRFLALYLKHHGLYSAKFGYLGGIHLSLLLNRVIKLMSLTTSNSLTPATIIRTFFEYYSTFNWAENSVLDPELEVRKGIKVERTAREAMVIQALHLPAARPNVAASCTRLSALSISSEFARAKAMLERGDWGACLGSNESGASEFLTIYGAYVRISVEAWDILEAGGEIFREVVGAVESRVVRLLVELGRIGGLEARAWPERFWVVDEITRGRGEGFKGFYMVGVKAREESDEKKKLVSGKVMTVVKAFETSVRQATSLEEENMWIGADVTSRKKVAGLRLTVDRRDWVQGC
;
A
#
# COMPACT_ATOMS: atom_id res chain seq x y z
N MET A 1 -57.21 3.68 69.35
CA MET A 1 -57.37 2.32 68.79
C MET A 1 -56.16 2.08 67.92
N ALA A 2 -55.24 1.19 68.31
CA ALA A 2 -54.14 0.80 67.44
C ALA A 2 -54.75 0.08 66.24
N SER A 3 -54.70 0.70 65.06
CA SER A 3 -55.17 0.06 63.83
C SER A 3 -54.40 -1.23 63.66
N SER A 4 -55.12 -2.35 63.63
CA SER A 4 -54.55 -3.66 63.28
C SER A 4 -53.64 -3.49 62.06
N PRO A 5 -52.42 -4.08 62.05
CA PRO A 5 -51.55 -3.98 60.88
C PRO A 5 -52.33 -4.43 59.64
N PRO A 6 -52.22 -3.69 58.51
CA PRO A 6 -52.96 -4.02 57.30
C PRO A 6 -52.69 -5.46 56.86
N ASP A 7 -53.75 -6.23 56.62
CA ASP A 7 -53.64 -7.63 56.21
C ASP A 7 -53.31 -7.72 54.71
N PHE A 8 -52.02 -7.80 54.40
CA PHE A 8 -51.47 -7.80 53.03
C PHE A 8 -51.64 -9.16 52.31
N LYS A 9 -52.88 -9.62 52.12
CA LYS A 9 -53.16 -10.85 51.36
C LYS A 9 -52.64 -10.74 49.92
N LEU A 10 -51.88 -11.74 49.47
CA LEU A 10 -51.32 -11.80 48.10
C LEU A 10 -52.33 -12.42 47.12
N SER A 11 -53.47 -11.77 46.95
CA SER A 11 -54.61 -12.30 46.15
C SER A 11 -55.05 -11.41 45.00
N SER A 12 -54.55 -10.17 44.90
CA SER A 12 -54.97 -9.24 43.86
C SER A 12 -54.21 -9.47 42.56
N THR A 13 -54.93 -9.84 41.49
CA THR A 13 -54.38 -10.00 40.13
C THR A 13 -54.26 -8.67 39.38
N GLN A 14 -54.69 -7.57 40.00
CA GLN A 14 -54.57 -6.22 39.42
C GLN A 14 -53.19 -5.59 39.68
N THR A 15 -52.44 -6.12 40.65
CA THR A 15 -51.15 -5.59 41.10
C THR A 15 -50.09 -6.70 41.06
N ALA A 16 -48.85 -6.30 40.85
CA ALA A 16 -47.70 -7.20 40.85
C ALA A 16 -46.48 -6.45 41.40
N LEU A 17 -45.60 -7.17 42.09
CA LEU A 17 -44.22 -6.75 42.35
C LEU A 17 -43.30 -7.56 41.44
N ALA A 18 -42.50 -6.89 40.62
CA ALA A 18 -41.67 -7.56 39.61
C ALA A 18 -40.29 -6.91 39.47
N LEU A 19 -39.30 -7.70 39.05
CA LEU A 19 -38.02 -7.21 38.55
C LEU A 19 -38.20 -6.87 37.07
N ILE A 20 -37.97 -5.62 36.71
CA ILE A 20 -38.02 -5.16 35.32
C ILE A 20 -36.63 -5.32 34.71
N VAL A 21 -36.57 -5.89 33.51
CA VAL A 21 -35.32 -5.99 32.76
C VAL A 21 -34.85 -4.58 32.37
N PRO A 22 -33.58 -4.21 32.56
CA PRO A 22 -33.05 -2.91 32.14
C PRO A 22 -33.38 -2.59 30.68
N SER A 23 -33.76 -1.34 30.42
CA SER A 23 -34.29 -0.88 29.12
C SER A 23 -33.38 -1.21 27.92
N HIS A 24 -32.06 -1.25 28.10
CA HIS A 24 -31.10 -1.59 27.06
C HIS A 24 -31.15 -3.07 26.61
N LEU A 25 -31.55 -3.99 27.51
CA LEU A 25 -31.67 -5.43 27.25
C LEU A 25 -33.07 -5.85 26.80
N GLN A 26 -34.09 -5.02 27.03
CA GLN A 26 -35.48 -5.36 26.72
C GLN A 26 -35.74 -5.69 25.24
N PRO A 27 -35.13 -5.02 24.24
CA PRO A 27 -35.57 -5.20 22.86
C PRO A 27 -35.23 -6.55 22.23
N GLU A 28 -34.18 -7.24 22.68
CA GLU A 28 -33.85 -8.60 22.24
C GLU A 28 -34.92 -9.59 22.70
N ILE A 29 -35.27 -9.53 23.99
CA ILE A 29 -36.37 -10.31 24.57
C ILE A 29 -37.70 -9.95 23.90
N ASN A 30 -37.92 -8.66 23.64
CA ASN A 30 -39.13 -8.16 23.01
C ASN A 30 -39.25 -8.52 21.52
N ALA A 31 -38.15 -8.79 20.82
CA ALA A 31 -38.20 -9.28 19.44
C ALA A 31 -38.94 -10.63 19.36
N ILE A 32 -38.73 -11.48 20.36
CA ILE A 32 -39.43 -12.77 20.49
C ILE A 32 -40.84 -12.56 21.07
N ARG A 33 -40.96 -11.80 22.17
CA ARG A 33 -42.26 -11.57 22.83
C ARG A 33 -43.27 -10.86 21.94
N LYS A 34 -42.84 -9.96 21.06
CA LYS A 34 -43.73 -9.26 20.11
C LYS A 34 -44.48 -10.24 19.21
N ILE A 35 -43.88 -11.39 18.91
CA ILE A 35 -44.44 -12.41 18.02
C ILE A 35 -45.26 -13.43 18.83
N HIS A 36 -44.72 -13.87 19.98
CA HIS A 36 -45.22 -15.06 20.67
C HIS A 36 -45.90 -14.78 22.03
N ASP A 37 -45.77 -13.59 22.61
CA ASP A 37 -46.36 -13.25 23.92
C ASP A 37 -47.52 -12.24 23.78
N LYS A 38 -48.73 -12.69 24.13
CA LYS A 38 -49.95 -11.85 24.11
C LYS A 38 -49.87 -10.69 25.10
N ALA A 39 -49.08 -10.82 26.16
CA ALA A 39 -48.91 -9.79 27.18
C ALA A 39 -47.84 -8.74 26.81
N TYR A 40 -47.14 -8.89 25.67
CA TYR A 40 -46.06 -8.00 25.23
C TYR A 40 -46.44 -6.52 25.26
N ARG A 41 -47.62 -6.14 24.74
CA ARG A 41 -48.07 -4.74 24.71
C ARG A 41 -48.46 -4.19 26.08
N LYS A 42 -48.70 -5.07 27.06
CA LYS A 42 -49.20 -4.71 28.39
C LYS A 42 -48.07 -4.56 29.41
N TRP A 43 -47.00 -5.35 29.28
CA TRP A 43 -45.91 -5.39 30.25
C TRP A 43 -44.54 -5.48 29.57
N GLU A 44 -43.61 -4.65 30.03
CA GLU A 44 -42.17 -4.78 29.75
C GLU A 44 -41.66 -6.17 30.18
N PRO A 45 -40.52 -6.66 29.64
CA PRO A 45 -39.93 -7.91 30.09
C PRO A 45 -39.64 -7.89 31.58
N HIS A 46 -40.19 -8.86 32.32
CA HIS A 46 -40.12 -8.86 33.76
C HIS A 46 -40.08 -10.27 34.36
N ILE A 47 -39.58 -10.37 35.58
CA ILE A 47 -39.70 -11.54 36.46
C ILE A 47 -40.62 -11.17 37.61
N ASN A 48 -41.75 -11.86 37.76
CA ASN A 48 -42.64 -11.63 38.89
C ASN A 48 -41.97 -12.06 40.19
N ILE A 49 -41.91 -11.16 41.17
CA ILE A 49 -41.47 -11.45 42.54
C ILE A 49 -42.68 -11.78 43.41
N MET A 50 -43.79 -11.04 43.27
CA MET A 50 -45.08 -11.37 43.86
C MET A 50 -46.20 -11.06 42.87
N TYR A 51 -46.85 -12.11 42.37
CA TYR A 51 -48.06 -12.02 41.56
C TYR A 51 -48.90 -13.27 41.82
N PRO A 52 -50.14 -13.14 42.32
CA PRO A 52 -50.85 -11.91 42.71
C PRO A 52 -50.15 -11.12 43.84
N PHE A 53 -50.42 -9.81 43.95
CA PHE A 53 -49.89 -8.95 45.03
C PHE A 53 -51.03 -8.40 45.91
N VAL A 54 -50.83 -7.27 46.62
CA VAL A 54 -51.83 -6.69 47.54
C VAL A 54 -52.93 -5.94 46.79
N ASP A 55 -54.11 -5.81 47.40
CA ASP A 55 -55.19 -4.98 46.86
C ASP A 55 -54.74 -3.53 46.55
N THR A 56 -55.32 -2.92 45.52
CA THR A 56 -54.95 -1.56 45.09
C THR A 56 -55.13 -0.53 46.20
N SER A 57 -56.09 -0.72 47.11
CA SER A 57 -56.30 0.13 48.29
C SER A 57 -55.17 0.04 49.33
N LEU A 58 -54.40 -1.05 49.34
CA LEU A 58 -53.32 -1.32 50.30
C LEU A 58 -51.91 -1.07 49.71
N LEU A 59 -51.80 -0.69 48.45
CA LEU A 59 -50.53 -0.57 47.73
C LEU A 59 -49.57 0.42 48.41
N SER A 60 -50.04 1.61 48.80
CA SER A 60 -49.22 2.62 49.46
C SER A 60 -48.66 2.14 50.80
N SER A 61 -49.49 1.44 51.59
CA SER A 61 -49.08 0.86 52.87
C SER A 61 -48.07 -0.27 52.68
N ALA A 62 -48.26 -1.10 51.65
CA ALA A 62 -47.32 -2.19 51.33
C ALA A 62 -45.97 -1.64 50.85
N ILE A 63 -45.95 -0.66 49.95
CA ILE A 63 -44.73 0.01 49.48
C ILE A 63 -43.97 0.63 50.65
N THR A 64 -44.65 1.34 51.55
CA THR A 64 -44.05 1.93 52.75
C THR A 64 -43.39 0.85 53.63
N THR A 65 -44.10 -0.27 53.85
CA THR A 65 -43.61 -1.40 54.66
C THR A 65 -42.38 -2.05 54.02
N LEU A 66 -42.38 -2.26 52.71
CA LEU A 66 -41.25 -2.83 51.98
C LEU A 66 -40.04 -1.89 51.97
N HIS A 67 -40.23 -0.57 51.77
CA HIS A 67 -39.14 0.40 51.84
C HIS A 67 -38.52 0.47 53.24
N ALA A 68 -39.34 0.48 54.29
CA ALA A 68 -38.84 0.46 55.66
C ALA A 68 -38.02 -0.81 55.94
N HIS A 69 -38.50 -1.97 55.48
CA HIS A 69 -37.79 -3.24 55.64
C HIS A 69 -36.46 -3.27 54.89
N LEU A 70 -36.42 -2.83 53.62
CA LEU A 70 -35.20 -2.80 52.81
C LEU A 70 -34.19 -1.75 53.29
N SER A 71 -34.65 -0.67 53.92
CA SER A 71 -33.77 0.32 54.55
C SER A 71 -33.12 -0.23 55.82
N ALA A 72 -33.83 -1.04 56.59
CA ALA A 72 -33.31 -1.69 57.79
C ALA A 72 -32.45 -2.93 57.47
N ASN A 73 -32.74 -3.61 56.35
CA ASN A 73 -32.06 -4.82 55.90
C ASN A 73 -31.60 -4.63 54.44
N PRO A 74 -30.52 -3.86 54.20
CA PRO A 74 -30.06 -3.58 52.86
C PRO A 74 -29.57 -4.85 52.16
N ILE A 75 -29.94 -5.00 50.89
CA ILE A 75 -29.55 -6.12 50.05
C ILE A 75 -28.35 -5.68 49.21
N SER A 76 -27.24 -6.42 49.30
CA SER A 76 -26.08 -6.17 48.44
C SER A 76 -26.45 -6.36 46.97
N PRO A 77 -26.02 -5.46 46.06
CA PRO A 77 -26.24 -5.64 44.63
C PRO A 77 -25.72 -7.00 44.16
N PHE A 78 -26.51 -7.70 43.35
CA PHE A 78 -26.12 -8.99 42.78
C PHE A 78 -26.49 -9.07 41.30
N SER A 79 -25.64 -9.75 40.52
CA SER A 79 -25.89 -10.02 39.11
C SER A 79 -26.85 -11.20 38.96
N VAL A 80 -27.81 -11.04 38.06
CA VAL A 80 -28.75 -12.10 37.66
C VAL A 80 -28.38 -12.53 36.24
N LYS A 81 -28.11 -13.81 36.07
CA LYS A 81 -27.90 -14.44 34.77
C LYS A 81 -29.12 -15.27 34.42
N ILE A 82 -29.68 -15.03 33.23
CA ILE A 82 -30.85 -15.75 32.69
C ILE A 82 -30.38 -16.50 31.46
N ASP A 83 -29.93 -17.74 31.63
CA ASP A 83 -29.20 -18.51 30.61
C ASP A 83 -29.80 -19.89 30.31
N ASP A 84 -30.99 -20.19 30.82
CA ASP A 84 -31.67 -21.45 30.56
C ASP A 84 -33.14 -21.23 30.15
N VAL A 85 -33.68 -22.17 29.38
CA VAL A 85 -35.02 -22.13 28.82
C VAL A 85 -35.89 -23.13 29.55
N GLY A 86 -37.07 -22.70 29.97
CA GLY A 86 -38.07 -23.53 30.62
C GLY A 86 -39.41 -23.53 29.88
N ILE A 87 -40.22 -24.53 30.19
CA ILE A 87 -41.55 -24.71 29.61
C ILE A 87 -42.54 -25.03 30.73
N PHE A 88 -43.65 -24.31 30.77
CA PHE A 88 -44.82 -24.70 31.55
C PHE A 88 -45.86 -25.27 30.60
N GLU A 89 -46.21 -26.54 30.81
CA GLU A 89 -47.24 -27.21 30.04
C GLU A 89 -48.62 -26.96 30.66
N HIS A 90 -49.57 -26.56 29.82
CA HIS A 90 -50.98 -26.41 30.17
C HIS A 90 -51.82 -27.36 29.30
N THR A 91 -53.07 -27.58 29.67
CA THR A 91 -53.96 -28.55 29.00
C THR A 91 -54.17 -28.29 27.50
N ARG A 92 -54.02 -27.04 27.03
CA ARG A 92 -54.23 -26.65 25.62
C ARG A 92 -53.14 -25.70 25.08
N SER A 93 -52.11 -25.40 25.86
CA SER A 93 -51.04 -24.49 25.48
C SER A 93 -49.74 -24.78 26.22
N ALA A 94 -48.63 -24.20 25.76
CA ALA A 94 -47.38 -24.17 26.49
C ALA A 94 -46.90 -22.72 26.65
N THR A 95 -46.35 -22.40 27.82
CA THR A 95 -45.63 -21.14 28.05
C THR A 95 -44.14 -21.41 28.01
N VAL A 96 -43.43 -20.76 27.09
CA VAL A 96 -41.98 -20.78 27.01
C VAL A 96 -41.44 -19.58 27.76
N PHE A 97 -40.46 -19.80 28.62
CA PHE A 97 -39.88 -18.77 29.46
C PHE A 97 -38.37 -18.96 29.59
N LEU A 98 -37.68 -17.86 29.91
CA LEU A 98 -36.30 -17.89 30.33
C LEU A 98 -36.27 -18.01 31.86
N LYS A 99 -35.40 -18.86 32.38
CA LYS A 99 -35.19 -19.02 33.83
C LYS A 99 -33.76 -18.66 34.20
N PRO A 100 -33.54 -18.10 35.39
CA PRO A 100 -32.21 -17.86 35.89
C PRO A 100 -31.49 -19.20 36.15
N GLY A 101 -30.16 -19.21 35.97
CA GLY A 101 -29.33 -20.30 36.44
C GLY A 101 -29.43 -20.49 37.96
N GLU A 102 -29.01 -21.64 38.48
CA GLU A 102 -29.25 -22.07 39.88
C GLU A 102 -28.87 -20.99 40.92
N GLU A 103 -27.65 -20.45 40.84
CA GLU A 103 -27.16 -19.40 41.74
C GLU A 103 -28.01 -18.10 41.65
N SER A 104 -28.38 -17.68 40.44
CA SER A 104 -29.22 -16.49 40.23
C SER A 104 -30.65 -16.72 40.71
N GLY A 105 -31.16 -17.94 40.55
CA GLY A 105 -32.46 -18.38 41.06
C GLY A 105 -32.51 -18.31 42.58
N GLU A 106 -31.50 -18.82 43.28
CA GLU A 106 -31.42 -18.77 44.74
C GLU A 106 -31.43 -17.34 45.28
N LYS A 107 -30.68 -16.43 44.65
CA LYS A 107 -30.65 -15.01 45.04
C LYS A 107 -32.02 -14.34 44.87
N ILE A 108 -32.74 -14.62 43.78
CA ILE A 108 -34.09 -14.09 43.54
C ILE A 108 -35.11 -14.69 44.54
N CYS A 109 -35.00 -15.99 44.83
CA CYS A 109 -35.82 -16.64 45.86
C CYS A 109 -35.55 -16.04 47.25
N GLY A 110 -34.28 -15.76 47.58
CA GLY A 110 -33.88 -15.08 48.81
C GLY A 110 -34.49 -13.67 48.92
N LEU A 111 -34.45 -12.89 47.83
CA LEU A 111 -35.11 -11.59 47.74
C LEU A 111 -36.62 -11.71 48.00
N ARG A 112 -37.32 -12.65 47.34
CA ARG A 112 -38.74 -12.87 47.57
C ARG A 112 -39.02 -13.21 49.03
N ARG A 113 -38.23 -14.10 49.65
CA ARG A 113 -38.43 -14.53 51.04
C ARG A 113 -38.40 -13.36 52.01
N GLN A 114 -37.43 -12.45 51.85
CA GLN A 114 -37.34 -11.23 52.67
C GLN A 114 -38.57 -10.32 52.48
N LEU A 115 -38.95 -10.07 51.23
CA LEU A 115 -40.06 -9.16 50.92
C LEU A 115 -41.42 -9.73 51.37
N VAL A 116 -41.65 -11.03 51.23
CA VAL A 116 -42.89 -11.70 51.67
C VAL A 116 -42.98 -11.69 53.21
N ALA A 117 -41.86 -11.94 53.90
CA ALA A 117 -41.79 -11.86 55.36
C ALA A 117 -42.06 -10.43 55.88
N ALA A 118 -41.59 -9.40 55.17
CA ALA A 118 -41.86 -8.00 55.50
C ALA A 118 -43.36 -7.65 55.49
N LEU A 119 -44.16 -8.35 54.68
CA LEU A 119 -45.62 -8.20 54.62
C LEU A 119 -46.36 -9.18 55.56
N GLY A 120 -45.63 -9.93 56.39
CA GLY A 120 -46.18 -10.93 57.31
C GLY A 120 -46.84 -12.12 56.61
N ARG A 121 -46.39 -12.46 55.40
CA ARG A 121 -46.96 -13.54 54.56
C ARG A 121 -46.04 -14.76 54.54
N SER A 122 -46.56 -15.88 54.06
CA SER A 122 -45.78 -17.12 53.89
C SER A 122 -45.17 -17.22 52.49
N GLU A 123 -43.99 -17.85 52.35
CA GLU A 123 -43.23 -17.93 51.08
C GLU A 123 -44.05 -18.52 49.92
N GLY A 124 -44.92 -19.48 50.22
CA GLY A 124 -45.83 -20.13 49.25
C GLY A 124 -47.08 -19.34 48.90
N GLU A 125 -47.39 -18.24 49.60
CA GLU A 125 -48.60 -17.44 49.36
C GLU A 125 -48.53 -16.72 48.01
N GLY A 126 -49.64 -16.76 47.26
CA GLY A 126 -49.67 -16.25 45.89
C GLY A 126 -49.01 -17.15 44.84
N THR A 127 -48.56 -18.36 45.21
CA THR A 127 -48.10 -19.38 44.25
C THR A 127 -49.14 -20.49 44.06
N ARG A 128 -49.11 -21.19 42.92
CA ARG A 128 -50.12 -22.20 42.59
C ARG A 128 -49.93 -23.53 43.34
N ASP A 129 -48.69 -23.92 43.59
CA ASP A 129 -48.29 -25.21 44.17
C ASP A 129 -47.42 -25.05 45.44
N GLY A 130 -47.39 -23.85 46.00
CA GLY A 130 -46.55 -23.52 47.16
C GLY A 130 -45.10 -23.21 46.82
N VAL A 131 -44.69 -23.32 45.55
CA VAL A 131 -43.28 -23.15 45.13
C VAL A 131 -43.13 -21.97 44.18
N PHE A 132 -42.33 -20.98 44.60
CA PHE A 132 -41.95 -19.87 43.75
C PHE A 132 -40.87 -20.29 42.74
N ARG A 133 -41.10 -19.99 41.46
CA ARG A 133 -40.15 -20.27 40.38
C ARG A 133 -39.91 -18.98 39.61
N PRO A 134 -38.74 -18.32 39.73
CA PRO A 134 -38.46 -17.11 38.99
C PRO A 134 -38.36 -17.44 37.49
N HIS A 135 -39.10 -16.71 36.66
CA HIS A 135 -39.11 -16.89 35.21
C HIS A 135 -39.51 -15.60 34.50
N LEU A 136 -39.00 -15.45 33.27
CA LEU A 136 -39.36 -14.38 32.34
C LEU A 136 -40.08 -15.01 31.14
N THR A 137 -41.37 -14.71 30.98
CA THR A 137 -42.17 -15.26 29.88
C THR A 137 -41.75 -14.68 28.54
N VAL A 138 -41.43 -15.53 27.56
CA VAL A 138 -41.07 -15.13 26.19
C VAL A 138 -42.14 -15.44 25.15
N GLY A 139 -43.01 -16.44 25.40
CA GLY A 139 -44.10 -16.76 24.48
C GLY A 139 -45.11 -17.77 25.03
N GLN A 140 -46.31 -17.77 24.45
CA GLN A 140 -47.41 -18.66 24.78
C GLN A 140 -48.04 -19.20 23.49
N GLU A 141 -47.96 -20.51 23.22
CA GLU A 141 -48.50 -21.12 22.00
C GLU A 141 -49.53 -22.23 22.26
N GLY A 142 -50.46 -22.41 21.30
CA GLY A 142 -51.43 -23.50 21.29
C GLY A 142 -50.89 -24.75 20.58
N PHE A 143 -51.34 -25.94 20.98
CA PHE A 143 -50.89 -27.21 20.38
C PHE A 143 -51.41 -27.39 18.93
N ILE A 144 -50.72 -26.83 17.94
CA ILE A 144 -50.90 -27.21 16.53
C ILE A 144 -49.50 -27.35 15.87
N GLY A 145 -49.10 -28.60 15.58
CA GLY A 145 -47.94 -28.93 14.73
C GLY A 145 -46.54 -28.90 15.39
N PRO A 146 -45.46 -29.18 14.61
CA PRO A 146 -44.05 -29.27 15.09
C PRO A 146 -43.45 -27.96 15.64
N THR A 147 -44.29 -26.95 15.81
CA THR A 147 -44.04 -25.57 16.22
C THR A 147 -43.49 -25.46 17.65
N LYS A 148 -43.84 -26.39 18.56
CA LYS A 148 -43.32 -26.44 19.94
C LYS A 148 -41.79 -26.62 19.97
N ALA A 149 -41.28 -27.61 19.23
CA ALA A 149 -39.84 -27.86 19.14
C ALA A 149 -39.12 -26.67 18.49
N ARG A 150 -39.74 -26.05 17.48
CA ARG A 150 -39.21 -24.90 16.76
C ARG A 150 -39.11 -23.65 17.62
N LEU A 151 -40.07 -23.36 18.51
CA LEU A 151 -39.98 -22.20 19.42
C LEU A 151 -38.96 -22.42 20.53
N VAL A 152 -38.87 -23.63 21.09
CA VAL A 152 -37.87 -23.97 22.12
C VAL A 152 -36.46 -23.92 21.53
N GLN A 153 -36.28 -24.50 20.34
CA GLN A 153 -35.03 -24.43 19.58
C GLN A 153 -34.69 -22.98 19.22
N LYS A 154 -35.67 -22.20 18.74
CA LYS A 154 -35.48 -20.78 18.44
C LYS A 154 -35.09 -19.99 19.69
N VAL A 155 -35.71 -20.17 20.85
CA VAL A 155 -35.30 -19.46 22.09
C VAL A 155 -33.93 -19.93 22.59
N ALA A 156 -33.59 -21.21 22.44
CA ALA A 156 -32.26 -21.73 22.75
C ALA A 156 -31.17 -21.23 21.79
N GLU A 157 -31.51 -21.01 20.53
CA GLU A 157 -30.61 -20.51 19.47
C GLU A 157 -30.57 -18.97 19.39
N SER A 158 -31.60 -18.26 19.86
CA SER A 158 -31.74 -16.79 19.81
C SER A 158 -30.99 -16.03 20.91
N GLY A 159 -30.22 -16.72 21.75
CA GLY A 159 -29.18 -16.09 22.57
C GLY A 159 -29.58 -15.69 24.00
N PHE A 160 -28.96 -16.36 24.97
CA PHE A 160 -28.51 -15.74 26.23
C PHE A 160 -27.07 -16.14 26.61
N THR A 161 -26.26 -16.55 25.61
CA THR A 161 -24.83 -16.80 25.81
C THR A 161 -24.03 -16.53 24.52
N GLU A 162 -23.71 -15.27 24.23
CA GLU A 162 -22.56 -14.92 23.38
C GLU A 162 -21.32 -14.76 24.25
N THR A 163 -20.76 -15.88 24.71
CA THR A 163 -19.48 -15.89 25.43
C THR A 163 -18.57 -17.07 25.06
N LYS A 164 -18.90 -17.87 24.03
CA LYS A 164 -18.13 -19.07 23.69
C LYS A 164 -17.92 -19.24 22.19
N TRP A 165 -16.68 -19.56 21.83
CA TRP A 165 -16.29 -20.05 20.51
C TRP A 165 -17.06 -21.33 20.16
N ARG A 166 -17.64 -21.37 18.96
CA ARG A 166 -18.41 -22.50 18.41
C ARG A 166 -17.55 -23.27 17.41
N LYS A 167 -17.86 -24.55 17.21
CA LYS A 167 -17.21 -25.39 16.19
C LYS A 167 -17.92 -25.24 14.85
N CYS A 168 -17.16 -25.25 13.75
CA CYS A 168 -17.70 -25.24 12.40
C CYS A 168 -18.51 -26.50 12.08
N TYR A 169 -19.29 -26.42 11.01
CA TYR A 169 -19.86 -27.56 10.30
C TYR A 169 -18.86 -28.07 9.27
N HIS A 170 -18.88 -29.36 9.01
CA HIS A 170 -18.05 -30.06 8.05
C HIS A 170 -18.94 -30.92 7.16
N PHE A 171 -18.73 -30.84 5.85
CA PHE A 171 -19.35 -31.71 4.87
C PHE A 171 -18.50 -32.97 4.67
N SER A 172 -19.10 -34.14 4.86
CA SER A 172 -18.46 -35.42 4.52
C SER A 172 -19.27 -36.17 3.46
N PRO A 173 -18.64 -36.66 2.37
CA PRO A 173 -19.31 -37.46 1.37
C PRO A 173 -20.08 -38.64 1.98
N GLY A 174 -21.34 -38.82 1.60
CA GLY A 174 -22.22 -39.89 2.10
C GLY A 174 -22.86 -39.65 3.48
N ILE A 175 -22.36 -38.69 4.28
CA ILE A 175 -22.91 -38.34 5.60
C ILE A 175 -23.66 -36.99 5.56
N GLY A 176 -23.20 -36.07 4.70
CA GLY A 176 -23.71 -34.70 4.64
C GLY A 176 -23.07 -33.79 5.70
N TRP A 177 -23.64 -32.59 5.87
CA TRP A 177 -23.14 -31.59 6.80
C TRP A 177 -23.41 -31.98 8.26
N LYS A 178 -22.37 -32.01 9.09
CA LYS A 178 -22.46 -32.21 10.55
C LYS A 178 -21.61 -31.21 11.29
N GLN A 179 -21.98 -30.93 12.54
CA GLN A 179 -21.15 -30.12 13.41
C GLN A 179 -19.90 -30.92 13.81
N GLU A 180 -18.71 -30.36 13.63
CA GLU A 180 -17.45 -31.05 13.85
C GLU A 180 -17.22 -31.25 15.37
N HIS A 181 -17.19 -32.49 15.85
CA HIS A 181 -17.03 -32.77 17.29
C HIS A 181 -15.63 -33.26 17.69
N LYS A 182 -14.81 -33.82 16.77
CA LYS A 182 -13.42 -34.28 16.99
C LYS A 182 -12.57 -34.13 15.72
N SER A 183 -11.44 -33.42 15.80
CA SER A 183 -10.52 -33.16 14.68
C SER A 183 -9.75 -34.42 14.25
N ASN A 184 -10.37 -35.25 13.41
CA ASN A 184 -9.68 -36.35 12.71
C ASN A 184 -9.38 -36.00 11.24
N TYR A 185 -9.41 -34.72 10.88
CA TYR A 185 -9.07 -34.24 9.55
C TYR A 185 -7.55 -34.22 9.38
N SER A 186 -7.03 -35.02 8.44
CA SER A 186 -5.63 -34.94 8.00
C SER A 186 -5.62 -34.28 6.62
N PRO A 187 -5.00 -33.09 6.45
CA PRO A 187 -4.91 -32.46 5.14
C PRO A 187 -4.10 -33.35 4.17
N PRO A 188 -4.37 -33.32 2.85
CA PRO A 188 -3.54 -33.96 1.84
C PRO A 188 -2.07 -33.50 1.91
N ASP A 189 -1.12 -34.40 1.65
CA ASP A 189 0.33 -34.16 1.71
C ASP A 189 0.81 -32.99 0.81
N GLU A 190 0.05 -32.64 -0.24
CA GLU A 190 0.32 -31.51 -1.14
C GLU A 190 0.13 -30.13 -0.47
N TRP A 191 -0.47 -30.05 0.73
CA TRP A 191 -0.73 -28.80 1.46
C TRP A 191 0.31 -28.50 2.56
N ALA A 192 1.50 -29.11 2.46
CA ALA A 192 2.57 -29.07 3.44
C ALA A 192 3.24 -27.70 3.70
N ASN A 193 2.73 -26.59 3.15
CA ASN A 193 3.30 -25.26 3.36
C ASN A 193 2.32 -24.38 4.20
N PRO A 194 2.43 -24.38 5.55
CA PRO A 194 1.50 -23.69 6.44
C PRO A 194 1.57 -22.15 6.35
N THR A 195 2.48 -21.61 5.54
CA THR A 195 2.80 -20.18 5.47
C THR A 195 1.97 -19.38 4.47
N LYS A 196 1.23 -20.02 3.53
CA LYS A 196 0.44 -19.32 2.49
C LYS A 196 -1.06 -19.58 2.58
N PHE A 197 -1.84 -18.51 2.59
CA PHE A 197 -3.30 -18.56 2.76
C PHE A 197 -4.01 -17.59 1.82
N THR A 198 -5.24 -17.94 1.45
CA THR A 198 -6.09 -17.17 0.56
C THR A 198 -7.34 -16.73 1.32
N ILE A 199 -7.67 -15.45 1.27
CA ILE A 199 -8.89 -14.89 1.87
C ILE A 199 -9.67 -14.20 0.76
N ALA A 200 -10.96 -14.50 0.62
CA ALA A 200 -11.86 -13.73 -0.22
C ALA A 200 -13.06 -13.19 0.55
N SER A 201 -13.57 -12.07 0.07
CA SER A 201 -14.86 -11.51 0.49
C SER A 201 -15.80 -11.37 -0.70
N TYR A 202 -17.07 -11.73 -0.53
CA TYR A 202 -18.07 -11.54 -1.56
C TYR A 202 -19.48 -11.28 -0.99
N ASN A 203 -20.02 -10.10 -1.29
CA ASN A 203 -21.41 -9.75 -1.01
C ASN A 203 -22.33 -10.34 -2.09
N LEU A 204 -23.35 -11.12 -1.71
CA LEU A 204 -24.18 -11.91 -2.64
C LEU A 204 -25.52 -11.26 -3.06
N MET A 205 -25.81 -10.06 -2.54
CA MET A 205 -27.03 -9.28 -2.79
C MET A 205 -28.33 -10.00 -2.38
N SER A 206 -28.97 -9.49 -1.32
CA SER A 206 -30.26 -10.00 -0.80
C SER A 206 -31.49 -9.23 -1.27
N GLU A 207 -31.34 -8.33 -2.25
CA GLU A 207 -32.39 -7.40 -2.66
C GLU A 207 -33.55 -8.10 -3.40
N PRO A 208 -34.83 -7.84 -3.01
CA PRO A 208 -36.00 -8.53 -3.59
C PRO A 208 -36.21 -8.32 -5.09
N ASN A 209 -35.66 -7.24 -5.65
CA ASN A 209 -35.80 -6.90 -7.07
C ASN A 209 -34.70 -7.51 -7.94
N ALA A 210 -33.69 -8.15 -7.34
CA ALA A 210 -32.61 -8.81 -8.06
C ALA A 210 -33.12 -10.10 -8.74
N PRO A 211 -32.44 -10.58 -9.80
CA PRO A 211 -32.67 -11.92 -10.34
C PRO A 211 -32.56 -12.97 -9.23
N LYS A 212 -33.43 -14.00 -9.29
CA LYS A 212 -33.45 -15.10 -8.31
C LYS A 212 -32.05 -15.65 -8.11
N PHE A 213 -31.67 -15.90 -6.85
CA PHE A 213 -30.32 -16.39 -6.55
C PHE A 213 -29.98 -17.68 -7.31
N SER A 214 -30.95 -18.58 -7.48
CA SER A 214 -30.78 -19.82 -8.24
C SER A 214 -30.35 -19.63 -9.70
N THR A 215 -30.68 -18.51 -10.35
CA THR A 215 -30.22 -18.22 -11.71
C THR A 215 -28.81 -17.64 -11.76
N ARG A 216 -28.32 -17.10 -10.65
CA ARG A 216 -26.97 -16.52 -10.50
C ARG A 216 -25.97 -17.51 -9.88
N LEU A 217 -26.46 -18.56 -9.23
CA LEU A 217 -25.66 -19.51 -8.44
C LEU A 217 -24.47 -20.07 -9.21
N LEU A 218 -24.66 -20.51 -10.46
CA LEU A 218 -23.57 -21.09 -11.26
C LEU A 218 -22.42 -20.09 -11.45
N ASN A 219 -22.73 -18.86 -11.86
CA ASN A 219 -21.74 -17.81 -12.10
C ASN A 219 -21.06 -17.39 -10.78
N ILE A 220 -21.79 -17.36 -9.67
CA ILE A 220 -21.25 -17.07 -8.32
C ILE A 220 -20.26 -18.16 -7.91
N VAL A 221 -20.65 -19.43 -8.02
CA VAL A 221 -19.81 -20.58 -7.67
C VAL A 221 -18.57 -20.64 -8.56
N GLU A 222 -18.72 -20.41 -9.86
CA GLU A 222 -17.60 -20.39 -10.80
C GLU A 222 -16.61 -19.26 -10.48
N ALA A 223 -17.12 -18.05 -10.19
CA ALA A 223 -16.29 -16.91 -9.83
C ALA A 223 -15.52 -17.15 -8.52
N ILE A 224 -16.18 -17.70 -7.50
CA ILE A 224 -15.55 -18.11 -6.23
C ILE A 224 -14.49 -19.18 -6.50
N SER A 225 -14.82 -20.23 -7.26
CA SER A 225 -13.93 -21.36 -7.51
C SER A 225 -12.66 -20.92 -8.25
N LYS A 226 -12.79 -20.08 -9.29
CA LYS A 226 -11.66 -19.51 -10.02
C LYS A 226 -10.76 -18.69 -9.09
N ALA A 227 -11.33 -17.80 -8.27
CA ALA A 227 -10.55 -16.96 -7.36
C ALA A 227 -9.82 -17.79 -6.29
N MET A 228 -10.46 -18.82 -5.74
CA MET A 228 -9.90 -19.68 -4.69
C MET A 228 -8.85 -20.68 -5.19
N LEU A 229 -8.94 -21.14 -6.45
CA LEU A 229 -8.02 -22.14 -7.03
C LEU A 229 -6.82 -21.54 -7.77
N ARG A 230 -6.81 -20.23 -7.98
CA ARG A 230 -5.76 -19.53 -8.73
C ARG A 230 -4.37 -19.67 -8.10
N THR A 231 -4.29 -19.80 -6.78
CA THR A 231 -3.03 -19.95 -6.04
C THR A 231 -2.98 -21.24 -5.22
N THR A 232 -1.79 -21.79 -5.08
CA THR A 232 -1.53 -22.93 -4.19
C THR A 232 -1.39 -22.42 -2.76
N SER A 233 -2.48 -22.45 -2.01
CA SER A 233 -2.52 -22.13 -0.58
C SER A 233 -2.92 -23.34 0.25
N SER A 234 -2.40 -23.39 1.49
CA SER A 234 -2.74 -24.45 2.45
C SER A 234 -4.10 -24.18 3.10
N THR A 235 -4.42 -22.92 3.38
CA THR A 235 -5.73 -22.49 3.91
C THR A 235 -6.42 -21.48 3.01
N ARG A 236 -7.71 -21.70 2.75
CA ARG A 236 -8.61 -20.85 1.97
C ARG A 236 -9.79 -20.45 2.84
N VAL A 237 -10.12 -19.17 2.86
CA VAL A 237 -11.22 -18.62 3.67
C VAL A 237 -12.10 -17.75 2.78
N LEU A 238 -13.39 -18.05 2.74
CA LEU A 238 -14.38 -17.29 1.98
C LEU A 238 -15.36 -16.62 2.97
N CYS A 239 -15.35 -15.30 2.99
CA CYS A 239 -16.24 -14.45 3.77
C CYS A 239 -17.41 -13.98 2.89
N LEU A 240 -18.62 -14.45 3.18
CA LEU A 240 -19.83 -14.06 2.48
C LEU A 240 -20.67 -13.09 3.31
N GLN A 241 -21.24 -12.08 2.64
CA GLN A 241 -22.18 -11.12 3.22
C GLN A 241 -23.54 -11.21 2.52
N GLU A 242 -24.58 -10.73 3.22
CA GLU A 242 -25.97 -10.72 2.75
C GLU A 242 -26.57 -12.10 2.43
N VAL A 243 -26.12 -13.15 3.11
CA VAL A 243 -26.62 -14.51 2.89
C VAL A 243 -27.97 -14.72 3.60
N ASP A 244 -28.97 -15.21 2.87
CA ASP A 244 -30.25 -15.66 3.42
C ASP A 244 -30.35 -17.20 3.50
N GLU A 245 -31.48 -17.71 4.01
CA GLU A 245 -31.70 -19.15 4.22
C GLU A 245 -31.71 -19.95 2.90
N GLU A 246 -32.24 -19.40 1.82
CA GLU A 246 -32.30 -20.06 0.50
C GLU A 246 -30.89 -20.11 -0.11
N MET A 247 -30.17 -18.99 -0.06
CA MET A 247 -28.79 -18.88 -0.54
C MET A 247 -27.87 -19.86 0.18
N LEU A 248 -27.94 -19.89 1.52
CA LEU A 248 -27.11 -20.80 2.33
C LEU A 248 -27.35 -22.26 1.93
N LEU A 249 -28.61 -22.66 1.78
CA LEU A 249 -28.96 -24.03 1.42
C LEU A 249 -28.48 -24.40 0.01
N LEU A 250 -28.55 -23.48 -0.95
CA LEU A 250 -28.08 -23.70 -2.31
C LEU A 250 -26.55 -23.76 -2.39
N LEU A 251 -25.83 -22.84 -1.72
CA LEU A 251 -24.38 -22.82 -1.66
C LEU A 251 -23.82 -24.10 -1.00
N LEU A 252 -24.38 -24.51 0.14
CA LEU A 252 -23.93 -25.71 0.84
C LEU A 252 -24.34 -27.02 0.13
N ARG A 253 -25.19 -26.97 -0.90
CA ARG A 253 -25.55 -28.13 -1.73
C ARG A 253 -24.73 -28.23 -3.01
N ASP A 254 -24.01 -27.18 -3.39
CA ASP A 254 -23.17 -27.18 -4.58
C ASP A 254 -21.96 -28.10 -4.38
N VAL A 255 -21.74 -29.00 -5.34
CA VAL A 255 -20.70 -30.03 -5.26
C VAL A 255 -19.30 -29.43 -5.33
N ASN A 256 -19.11 -28.40 -6.17
CA ASN A 256 -17.80 -27.75 -6.32
C ASN A 256 -17.40 -27.04 -5.03
N LEU A 257 -18.35 -26.34 -4.38
CA LEU A 257 -18.09 -25.69 -3.09
C LEU A 257 -17.92 -26.71 -1.95
N GLN A 258 -18.64 -27.83 -1.96
CA GLN A 258 -18.44 -28.91 -0.98
C GLN A 258 -17.04 -29.52 -1.07
N GLU A 259 -16.51 -29.70 -2.28
CA GLU A 259 -15.15 -30.21 -2.49
C GLU A 259 -14.08 -29.16 -2.17
N LEU A 260 -14.31 -27.90 -2.55
CA LEU A 260 -13.36 -26.81 -2.39
C LEU A 260 -13.30 -26.24 -0.96
N LEU A 261 -14.46 -26.08 -0.32
CA LEU A 261 -14.64 -25.45 0.99
C LEU A 261 -15.61 -26.27 1.88
N PRO A 262 -15.21 -27.49 2.29
CA PRO A 262 -16.05 -28.40 3.07
C PRO A 262 -16.38 -27.93 4.49
N PHE A 263 -15.81 -26.83 4.99
CA PHE A 263 -16.09 -26.31 6.33
C PHE A 263 -16.89 -25.02 6.26
N SER A 264 -17.87 -24.85 7.15
CA SER A 264 -18.76 -23.68 7.19
C SER A 264 -19.14 -23.29 8.62
N THR A 265 -19.34 -22.00 8.85
CA THR A 265 -19.91 -21.47 10.10
C THR A 265 -21.33 -21.98 10.39
N HIS A 266 -22.10 -22.25 9.33
CA HIS A 266 -23.50 -22.67 9.38
C HIS A 266 -23.72 -23.96 8.57
N GLY A 267 -24.67 -24.79 9.00
CA GLY A 267 -25.11 -25.98 8.26
C GLY A 267 -26.40 -25.71 7.44
N PRO A 268 -26.82 -26.65 6.58
CA PRO A 268 -28.01 -26.49 5.74
C PRO A 268 -29.34 -26.32 6.49
N SER A 269 -29.37 -26.63 7.78
CA SER A 269 -30.54 -26.48 8.65
C SER A 269 -30.34 -25.43 9.73
N SER A 270 -29.24 -24.66 9.67
CA SER A 270 -29.02 -23.56 10.59
C SER A 270 -30.06 -22.46 10.36
N LEU A 271 -30.66 -21.97 11.44
CA LEU A 271 -31.54 -20.82 11.39
C LEU A 271 -30.70 -19.54 11.40
N LEU A 272 -30.99 -18.65 10.45
CA LEU A 272 -30.29 -17.38 10.34
C LEU A 272 -31.10 -16.27 11.03
N PRO A 273 -30.46 -15.41 11.86
CA PRO A 273 -31.17 -14.40 12.65
C PRO A 273 -31.75 -13.25 11.81
N SER A 274 -31.22 -13.03 10.60
CA SER A 274 -31.60 -11.95 9.69
C SER A 274 -31.87 -12.48 8.28
N ARG A 275 -32.27 -11.60 7.35
CA ARG A 275 -32.23 -11.86 5.90
C ARG A 275 -30.87 -11.52 5.28
N ARG A 276 -29.97 -10.89 6.03
CA ARG A 276 -28.64 -10.48 5.61
C ARG A 276 -27.63 -10.93 6.65
N ASN A 277 -27.11 -12.14 6.48
CA ASN A 277 -26.22 -12.75 7.46
C ASN A 277 -24.81 -12.87 6.92
N LEU A 278 -23.88 -13.06 7.84
CA LEU A 278 -22.49 -13.39 7.54
C LEU A 278 -22.32 -14.89 7.56
N VAL A 279 -21.63 -15.43 6.55
CA VAL A 279 -21.28 -16.84 6.48
C VAL A 279 -19.83 -16.94 6.07
N THR A 280 -19.03 -17.70 6.81
CA THR A 280 -17.64 -18.01 6.45
C THR A 280 -17.51 -19.48 6.10
N LEU A 281 -16.86 -19.78 4.97
CA LEU A 281 -16.49 -21.13 4.54
C LEU A 281 -14.96 -21.29 4.44
N SER A 282 -14.45 -22.50 4.56
CA SER A 282 -13.01 -22.79 4.46
C SER A 282 -12.72 -24.22 3.98
N ASN A 283 -11.50 -24.44 3.47
CA ASN A 283 -10.95 -25.77 3.23
C ASN A 283 -10.28 -26.40 4.48
N ALA A 284 -10.17 -25.66 5.59
CA ALA A 284 -9.59 -26.12 6.84
C ALA A 284 -10.60 -26.00 8.00
N PRO A 285 -10.49 -26.86 9.03
CA PRO A 285 -11.36 -26.79 10.20
C PRO A 285 -11.08 -25.52 11.03
N PHE A 286 -12.13 -24.89 11.55
CA PHE A 286 -12.01 -23.69 12.37
C PHE A 286 -13.03 -23.64 13.51
N SER A 287 -12.74 -22.80 14.50
CA SER A 287 -13.72 -22.35 15.48
C SER A 287 -14.18 -20.94 15.14
N TYR A 288 -15.40 -20.56 15.50
CA TYR A 288 -15.93 -19.23 15.19
C TYR A 288 -16.62 -18.56 16.38
N TYR A 289 -16.65 -17.24 16.36
CA TYR A 289 -17.24 -16.38 17.37
C TYR A 289 -18.07 -15.28 16.70
N SER A 290 -19.28 -15.05 17.21
CA SER A 290 -20.14 -13.93 16.78
C SER A 290 -19.93 -12.76 17.74
N LEU A 291 -19.40 -11.66 17.22
CA LEU A 291 -19.23 -10.41 17.95
C LEU A 291 -20.37 -9.46 17.59
N GLN A 292 -21.36 -9.35 18.47
CA GLN A 292 -22.48 -8.41 18.31
C GLN A 292 -22.02 -6.96 18.52
N PHE A 293 -22.34 -6.08 17.57
CA PHE A 293 -22.12 -4.64 17.71
C PHE A 293 -23.31 -3.97 18.42
N GLU A 294 -23.12 -2.71 18.85
CA GLU A 294 -24.14 -1.89 19.50
C GLU A 294 -25.42 -1.79 18.64
N GLU A 295 -25.28 -1.68 17.33
CA GLU A 295 -26.38 -1.77 16.39
C GLU A 295 -26.86 -3.23 16.29
N ARG A 296 -28.02 -3.53 16.89
CA ARG A 296 -28.62 -4.88 17.03
C ARG A 296 -28.72 -5.79 15.80
N HIS A 297 -28.50 -5.25 14.60
CA HIS A 297 -28.59 -5.99 13.33
C HIS A 297 -27.23 -6.12 12.63
N LYS A 298 -26.14 -5.69 13.29
CA LYS A 298 -24.78 -5.70 12.78
C LYS A 298 -23.91 -6.51 13.73
N LEU A 299 -23.12 -7.41 13.17
CA LEU A 299 -22.18 -8.25 13.90
C LEU A 299 -20.94 -8.50 13.03
N ALA A 300 -19.85 -8.93 13.66
CA ALA A 300 -18.71 -9.54 12.98
C ALA A 300 -18.65 -11.03 13.29
N LEU A 301 -18.27 -11.84 12.31
CA LEU A 301 -18.11 -13.28 12.45
C LEU A 301 -16.62 -13.63 12.37
N ILE A 302 -16.01 -13.88 13.52
CA ILE A 302 -14.57 -14.16 13.63
C ILE A 302 -14.37 -15.67 13.54
N VAL A 303 -13.48 -16.12 12.66
CA VAL A 303 -13.03 -17.52 12.59
C VAL A 303 -11.57 -17.61 13.02
N SER A 304 -11.22 -18.65 13.79
CA SER A 304 -9.85 -18.94 14.26
C SER A 304 -9.43 -20.34 13.84
N PHE A 305 -8.28 -20.41 13.17
CA PHE A 305 -7.60 -21.61 12.71
C PHE A 305 -6.42 -21.87 13.64
N ARG A 306 -6.63 -22.66 14.69
CA ARG A 306 -5.63 -22.88 15.75
C ARG A 306 -4.33 -23.50 15.24
N ASP A 307 -4.41 -24.34 14.21
CA ASP A 307 -3.25 -25.05 13.67
C ASP A 307 -2.33 -24.13 12.84
N THR A 308 -2.86 -23.04 12.29
CA THR A 308 -2.11 -22.08 11.46
C THR A 308 -1.94 -20.71 12.12
N LEU A 309 -2.46 -20.54 13.34
CA LEU A 309 -2.45 -19.27 14.08
C LEU A 309 -3.00 -18.11 13.24
N VAL A 310 -4.11 -18.33 12.52
CA VAL A 310 -4.77 -17.28 11.71
C VAL A 310 -6.17 -17.01 12.25
N GLN A 311 -6.52 -15.73 12.36
CA GLN A 311 -7.88 -15.27 12.62
C GLN A 311 -8.39 -14.39 11.49
N VAL A 312 -9.62 -14.62 11.05
CA VAL A 312 -10.28 -13.80 10.02
C VAL A 312 -11.63 -13.34 10.53
N ALA A 313 -11.83 -12.02 10.59
CA ALA A 313 -13.12 -11.41 10.89
C ALA A 313 -13.89 -11.11 9.60
N ASN A 314 -15.01 -11.79 9.40
CA ASN A 314 -15.99 -11.44 8.37
C ASN A 314 -16.84 -10.26 8.86
N VAL A 315 -16.91 -9.17 8.10
CA VAL A 315 -17.63 -7.94 8.49
C VAL A 315 -18.65 -7.49 7.45
N HIS A 316 -19.71 -6.83 7.93
CA HIS A 316 -20.64 -6.07 7.09
C HIS A 316 -21.11 -4.83 7.87
N LEU A 317 -20.38 -3.73 7.76
CA LEU A 317 -20.56 -2.55 8.60
C LEU A 317 -21.80 -1.72 8.24
N THR A 318 -22.16 -0.73 9.05
CA THR A 318 -23.34 0.13 8.82
C THR A 318 -23.26 0.85 7.47
N ARG A 319 -24.34 0.74 6.68
CA ARG A 319 -24.47 1.40 5.37
C ARG A 319 -24.72 2.91 5.49
N ALA A 320 -24.60 3.61 4.36
CA ALA A 320 -24.83 5.05 4.17
C ALA A 320 -23.70 5.98 4.62
N LEU A 321 -23.76 7.22 4.10
CA LEU A 321 -22.86 8.32 4.40
C LEU A 321 -23.67 9.45 5.07
N THR A 322 -23.87 9.31 6.38
CA THR A 322 -24.41 10.33 7.29
C THR A 322 -23.52 10.40 8.53
N ASP A 323 -23.63 11.48 9.31
CA ASP A 323 -22.85 11.64 10.55
C ASP A 323 -23.03 10.45 11.51
N GLU A 324 -24.27 10.00 11.71
CA GLU A 324 -24.58 8.86 12.60
C GLU A 324 -24.04 7.54 12.04
N ALA A 325 -24.13 7.33 10.72
CA ALA A 325 -23.69 6.10 10.07
C ALA A 325 -22.17 5.96 10.12
N VAL A 326 -21.42 7.05 9.92
CA VAL A 326 -19.95 7.04 10.01
C VAL A 326 -19.51 6.85 11.45
N ALA A 327 -20.15 7.52 12.42
CA ALA A 327 -19.88 7.30 13.83
C ALA A 327 -20.15 5.85 14.26
N ALA A 328 -21.23 5.23 13.75
CA ALA A 328 -21.52 3.81 13.96
C ALA A 328 -20.41 2.91 13.40
N LYS A 329 -19.99 3.12 12.15
CA LYS A 329 -18.88 2.36 11.53
C LYS A 329 -17.58 2.46 12.34
N LYS A 330 -17.25 3.66 12.84
CA LYS A 330 -16.09 3.86 13.72
C LYS A 330 -16.19 3.05 15.01
N ARG A 331 -17.33 3.14 15.74
CA ARG A 331 -17.55 2.33 16.96
C ARG A 331 -17.49 0.83 16.68
N GLN A 332 -18.01 0.37 15.54
CA GLN A 332 -17.94 -1.03 15.11
C GLN A 332 -16.50 -1.48 14.90
N MET A 333 -15.68 -0.71 14.18
CA MET A 333 -14.27 -1.02 13.97
C MET A 333 -13.43 -0.94 15.24
N GLU A 334 -13.70 0.02 16.12
CA GLU A 334 -13.07 0.11 17.45
C GLU A 334 -13.42 -1.12 18.30
N THR A 335 -14.68 -1.56 18.30
CA THR A 335 -15.12 -2.76 19.04
C THR A 335 -14.46 -4.02 18.50
N LEU A 336 -14.41 -4.17 17.17
CA LEU A 336 -13.75 -5.29 16.51
C LEU A 336 -12.25 -5.32 16.82
N THR A 337 -11.57 -4.18 16.65
CA THR A 337 -10.13 -4.05 16.91
C THR A 337 -9.81 -4.35 18.37
N ASN A 338 -10.59 -3.81 19.31
CA ASN A 338 -10.44 -4.10 20.73
C ASN A 338 -10.62 -5.60 21.03
N PHE A 339 -11.60 -6.26 20.41
CA PHE A 339 -11.82 -7.69 20.60
C PHE A 339 -10.64 -8.53 20.10
N LEU A 340 -10.20 -8.28 18.86
CA LEU A 340 -9.12 -9.01 18.22
C LEU A 340 -7.77 -8.81 18.95
N LEU A 341 -7.50 -7.60 19.46
CA LEU A 341 -6.26 -7.29 20.17
C LEU A 341 -6.25 -7.68 21.66
N LYS A 342 -7.41 -7.81 22.32
CA LYS A 342 -7.52 -8.18 23.75
C LYS A 342 -7.75 -9.68 24.00
N SER A 343 -7.83 -10.50 22.94
CA SER A 343 -7.93 -11.95 23.08
C SER A 343 -6.73 -12.49 23.90
N PRO A 344 -6.89 -13.48 24.79
CA PRO A 344 -5.83 -13.99 25.67
C PRO A 344 -4.64 -14.68 24.98
N THR A 345 -4.66 -14.78 23.64
CA THR A 345 -3.58 -15.29 22.77
C THR A 345 -3.04 -14.23 21.79
N PRO A 346 -3.01 -12.93 22.13
CA PRO A 346 -2.87 -11.87 21.12
C PRO A 346 -1.45 -11.80 20.55
N ASN A 347 -0.47 -12.52 21.12
CA ASN A 347 0.92 -12.50 20.66
C ASN A 347 1.25 -13.56 19.60
N GLU A 348 0.36 -14.50 19.30
CA GLU A 348 0.69 -15.64 18.41
C GLU A 348 -0.13 -15.69 17.12
N GLU A 349 -1.34 -15.11 17.06
CA GLU A 349 -2.21 -15.21 15.88
C GLU A 349 -2.05 -14.02 14.88
N ASN A 350 -2.06 -14.33 13.59
CA ASN A 350 -2.10 -13.41 12.46
C ASN A 350 -3.55 -13.01 12.16
N ILE A 351 -3.84 -11.71 12.25
CA ILE A 351 -5.22 -11.21 12.30
C ILE A 351 -5.58 -10.50 10.98
N PHE A 352 -6.75 -10.88 10.44
CA PHE A 352 -7.35 -10.31 9.24
C PHE A 352 -8.78 -9.85 9.53
N ALA A 353 -9.23 -8.84 8.79
CA ALA A 353 -10.65 -8.54 8.63
C ALA A 353 -10.97 -8.41 7.14
N ALA A 354 -12.01 -9.09 6.69
CA ALA A 354 -12.44 -9.12 5.30
C ALA A 354 -13.96 -8.98 5.24
N GLY A 355 -14.48 -8.18 4.31
CA GLY A 355 -15.91 -7.94 4.27
C GLY A 355 -16.30 -6.69 3.54
N ASP A 356 -17.58 -6.37 3.65
CA ASP A 356 -18.16 -5.11 3.17
C ASP A 356 -18.10 -4.06 4.28
N PHE A 357 -17.12 -3.16 4.18
CA PHE A 357 -16.91 -2.09 5.14
C PHE A 357 -17.88 -0.92 4.96
N ASN A 358 -18.63 -0.85 3.85
CA ASN A 358 -19.55 0.24 3.55
C ASN A 358 -18.93 1.65 3.72
N LEU A 359 -17.63 1.78 3.45
CA LEU A 359 -16.90 3.05 3.55
C LEU A 359 -16.90 3.76 2.20
N THR A 360 -17.49 4.95 2.14
CA THR A 360 -17.43 5.79 0.94
C THR A 360 -15.98 6.19 0.66
N THR A 361 -15.52 5.93 -0.55
CA THR A 361 -14.12 6.13 -0.93
C THR A 361 -13.94 7.22 -1.97
N SER A 362 -14.89 7.41 -2.89
CA SER A 362 -14.82 8.48 -3.89
C SER A 362 -14.81 9.85 -3.20
N SER A 363 -13.73 10.60 -3.43
CA SER A 363 -13.62 11.99 -2.98
C SER A 363 -14.77 12.84 -3.52
N LYS A 364 -15.22 12.56 -4.74
CA LYS A 364 -16.35 13.26 -5.34
C LYS A 364 -17.66 13.03 -4.60
N THR A 365 -17.95 11.78 -4.21
CA THR A 365 -19.15 11.47 -3.43
C THR A 365 -19.12 12.14 -2.07
N ILE A 366 -17.96 12.22 -1.43
CA ILE A 366 -17.77 12.93 -0.15
C ILE A 366 -18.01 14.44 -0.32
N GLU A 367 -17.48 15.07 -1.38
CA GLU A 367 -17.73 16.47 -1.71
C GLU A 367 -19.22 16.76 -1.96
N VAL A 368 -19.90 15.90 -2.72
CA VAL A 368 -21.34 16.03 -3.00
C VAL A 368 -22.15 15.90 -1.71
N ALA A 369 -21.77 14.98 -0.83
CA ALA A 369 -22.39 14.80 0.48
C ALA A 369 -22.24 16.04 1.38
N LEU A 370 -21.04 16.64 1.40
CA LEU A 370 -20.77 17.90 2.11
C LEU A 370 -21.60 19.06 1.53
N ALA A 371 -21.61 19.21 0.20
CA ALA A 371 -22.38 20.26 -0.48
C ALA A 371 -23.89 20.13 -0.22
N ARG A 372 -24.40 18.89 -0.13
CA ARG A 372 -25.79 18.59 0.21
C ARG A 372 -26.09 18.61 1.71
N LYS A 373 -25.09 18.89 2.57
CA LYS A 373 -25.20 18.88 4.03
C LYS A 373 -25.69 17.54 4.61
N LEU A 374 -25.32 16.43 3.96
CA LEU A 374 -25.60 15.07 4.46
C LEU A 374 -24.60 14.64 5.55
N ILE A 375 -23.42 15.25 5.55
CA ILE A 375 -22.35 15.05 6.52
C ILE A 375 -21.71 16.38 6.90
N THR A 376 -21.10 16.42 8.08
CA THR A 376 -20.24 17.53 8.53
C THR A 376 -18.82 17.42 7.99
N PRO A 377 -18.03 18.52 7.97
CA PRO A 377 -16.60 18.47 7.65
C PRO A 377 -15.82 17.50 8.55
N GLN A 378 -16.18 17.41 9.83
CA GLN A 378 -15.59 16.47 10.79
C GLN A 378 -15.86 15.02 10.38
N THR A 379 -17.08 14.72 9.96
CA THR A 379 -17.43 13.39 9.44
C THR A 379 -16.69 13.05 8.15
N ALA A 380 -16.51 14.00 7.23
CA ALA A 380 -15.74 13.78 6.00
C ALA A 380 -14.27 13.39 6.30
N GLN A 381 -13.67 13.95 7.33
CA GLN A 381 -12.36 13.51 7.83
C GLN A 381 -12.45 12.11 8.47
N CYS A 382 -13.43 11.91 9.36
CA CYS A 382 -13.63 10.67 10.10
C CYS A 382 -13.83 9.44 9.20
N VAL A 383 -14.46 9.59 8.02
CA VAL A 383 -14.64 8.49 7.05
C VAL A 383 -13.31 7.82 6.68
N ARG A 384 -12.22 8.59 6.57
CA ARG A 384 -10.88 8.08 6.24
C ARG A 384 -10.18 7.41 7.42
N GLU A 385 -10.62 7.70 8.65
CA GLU A 385 -10.02 7.24 9.91
C GLU A 385 -10.82 6.09 10.56
N VAL A 386 -11.89 5.59 9.92
CA VAL A 386 -12.67 4.45 10.46
C VAL A 386 -11.82 3.18 10.57
N ILE A 387 -10.94 2.96 9.60
CA ILE A 387 -9.91 1.92 9.66
C ILE A 387 -8.65 2.62 10.16
N ASP A 388 -8.22 2.27 11.37
CA ASP A 388 -7.03 2.86 11.99
C ASP A 388 -5.75 2.40 11.25
N PRO A 389 -5.04 3.30 10.53
CA PRO A 389 -3.85 2.95 9.77
C PRO A 389 -2.63 2.62 10.64
N GLU A 390 -2.68 2.92 11.95
CA GLU A 390 -1.62 2.49 12.89
C GLU A 390 -1.74 0.99 13.21
N VAL A 391 -2.95 0.43 13.07
CA VAL A 391 -3.24 -0.96 13.41
C VAL A 391 -3.39 -1.85 12.18
N TRP A 392 -4.00 -1.33 11.11
CA TRP A 392 -4.44 -2.11 9.97
C TRP A 392 -3.80 -1.64 8.66
N ASP A 393 -3.19 -2.57 7.93
CA ASP A 393 -2.80 -2.38 6.54
C ASP A 393 -3.89 -2.91 5.59
N ASP A 394 -4.03 -2.28 4.43
CA ASP A 394 -5.03 -2.64 3.41
C ASP A 394 -4.37 -3.46 2.28
N ALA A 395 -4.82 -4.69 2.07
CA ALA A 395 -4.20 -5.61 1.12
C ALA A 395 -4.20 -5.11 -0.33
N PHE A 396 -5.23 -4.37 -0.76
CA PHE A 396 -5.29 -3.82 -2.12
C PHE A 396 -4.22 -2.73 -2.32
N LEU A 397 -4.05 -1.88 -1.30
CA LEU A 397 -3.07 -0.79 -1.35
C LEU A 397 -1.63 -1.33 -1.27
N VAL A 398 -1.41 -2.37 -0.46
CA VAL A 398 -0.08 -2.98 -0.29
C VAL A 398 0.31 -3.87 -1.47
N ALA A 399 -0.63 -4.56 -2.12
CA ALA A 399 -0.35 -5.47 -3.24
C ALA A 399 0.01 -4.76 -4.57
N GLY A 400 0.01 -3.42 -4.63
CA GLY A 400 0.44 -2.66 -5.81
C GLY A 400 -0.57 -2.57 -6.96
N ASP A 401 -1.66 -3.34 -6.93
CA ASP A 401 -2.76 -3.25 -7.92
C ASP A 401 -3.61 -1.97 -7.77
N GLY A 402 -3.37 -1.16 -6.73
CA GLY A 402 -3.96 0.17 -6.54
C GLY A 402 -3.50 1.23 -7.54
N ASN A 403 -2.45 0.94 -8.33
CA ASN A 403 -1.89 1.82 -9.35
C ASN A 403 -2.03 1.23 -10.76
N ALA A 404 -3.12 0.52 -11.07
CA ALA A 404 -3.50 0.35 -12.47
C ALA A 404 -3.57 1.76 -13.11
N GLU A 405 -2.72 2.01 -14.11
CA GLU A 405 -2.77 3.21 -14.94
C GLU A 405 -4.20 3.38 -15.46
N ILE A 406 -4.94 4.34 -14.91
CA ILE A 406 -6.22 4.78 -15.50
C ILE A 406 -5.97 6.18 -16.02
N ASP A 407 -5.43 6.20 -17.23
CA ASP A 407 -5.31 7.36 -18.08
C ASP A 407 -6.71 7.71 -18.61
N SER A 408 -7.54 8.33 -17.77
CA SER A 408 -8.76 9.01 -18.25
C SER A 408 -9.12 10.18 -17.35
N GLU A 409 -9.53 11.28 -17.96
CA GLU A 409 -9.97 12.52 -17.31
C GLU A 409 -11.26 12.37 -16.45
N GLU A 410 -11.71 11.13 -16.18
CA GLU A 410 -13.03 10.82 -15.62
C GLU A 410 -13.06 10.13 -14.24
N PHE A 411 -11.94 9.70 -13.64
CA PHE A 411 -11.93 9.06 -12.30
C PHE A 411 -11.42 9.98 -11.18
N TYR A 412 -12.11 9.97 -10.03
CA TYR A 412 -11.73 10.74 -8.83
C TYR A 412 -10.98 9.87 -7.82
N GLU A 413 -10.22 10.50 -6.92
CA GLU A 413 -9.49 9.82 -5.83
C GLU A 413 -10.40 8.88 -5.04
N GLY A 414 -9.93 7.64 -4.80
CA GLY A 414 -10.61 6.64 -4.00
C GLY A 414 -11.60 5.77 -4.79
N GLU A 415 -11.68 5.91 -6.11
CA GLU A 415 -12.50 5.05 -6.97
C GLU A 415 -11.72 3.83 -7.50
N GLN A 416 -10.40 3.81 -7.31
CA GLN A 416 -9.54 2.69 -7.70
C GLN A 416 -9.91 1.43 -6.92
N GLY A 417 -10.02 0.31 -7.64
CA GLY A 417 -10.42 -0.97 -7.07
C GLY A 417 -11.87 -0.99 -6.55
N ALA A 418 -12.75 -0.17 -7.13
CA ALA A 418 -14.17 -0.16 -6.77
C ALA A 418 -14.78 -1.56 -6.90
N THR A 419 -15.47 -1.97 -5.82
CA THR A 419 -16.21 -3.23 -5.76
C THR A 419 -17.70 -2.99 -5.92
N PHE A 420 -18.16 -1.75 -5.73
CA PHE A 420 -19.53 -1.32 -5.95
C PHE A 420 -19.54 -0.21 -6.99
N ASP A 421 -19.81 -0.57 -8.25
CA ASP A 421 -19.76 0.34 -9.39
C ASP A 421 -21.14 0.49 -10.04
N ARG A 422 -21.80 1.63 -9.80
CA ARG A 422 -23.14 1.90 -10.33
C ARG A 422 -23.16 2.37 -11.78
N LEU A 423 -22.00 2.73 -12.34
CA LEU A 423 -21.86 3.12 -13.75
C LEU A 423 -21.86 1.89 -14.65
N THR A 424 -21.18 0.82 -14.23
CA THR A 424 -20.96 -0.38 -15.06
C THR A 424 -21.78 -1.59 -14.62
N ASN A 425 -22.23 -1.67 -13.36
CA ASN A 425 -23.03 -2.79 -12.85
C ASN A 425 -24.51 -2.41 -12.71
N PRO A 426 -25.41 -2.95 -13.56
CA PRO A 426 -26.86 -2.69 -13.49
C PRO A 426 -27.51 -3.15 -12.18
N LEU A 427 -26.95 -4.13 -11.47
CA LEU A 427 -27.48 -4.56 -10.18
C LEU A 427 -27.15 -3.52 -9.09
N ALA A 428 -25.97 -2.92 -9.12
CA ALA A 428 -25.57 -1.84 -8.22
C ALA A 428 -26.40 -0.55 -8.44
N SER A 429 -26.75 -0.26 -9.70
CA SER A 429 -27.55 0.92 -10.03
C SER A 429 -28.98 0.87 -9.47
N MET A 430 -29.52 -0.34 -9.19
CA MET A 430 -30.85 -0.53 -8.58
C MET A 430 -30.94 -0.08 -7.12
N SER A 431 -29.81 0.19 -6.45
CA SER A 431 -29.81 0.67 -5.06
C SER A 431 -30.43 2.07 -4.93
N LYS A 432 -31.44 2.21 -4.07
CA LYS A 432 -32.32 3.40 -3.97
C LYS A 432 -31.72 4.60 -3.21
N VAL A 433 -30.58 4.45 -2.54
CA VAL A 433 -30.09 5.40 -1.50
C VAL A 433 -28.71 5.94 -1.83
N ALA A 434 -28.48 6.26 -3.10
CA ALA A 434 -27.17 6.71 -3.52
C ALA A 434 -27.10 8.24 -3.61
N ILE A 435 -25.97 8.78 -3.15
CA ILE A 435 -25.68 10.21 -3.23
C ILE A 435 -25.38 10.59 -4.69
N ASP A 436 -24.67 9.72 -5.39
CA ASP A 436 -24.39 9.76 -6.82
C ASP A 436 -24.12 8.33 -7.35
N ASP A 437 -23.77 8.24 -8.63
CA ASP A 437 -23.45 6.96 -9.30
C ASP A 437 -21.96 6.62 -9.28
N ARG A 438 -21.12 7.34 -8.50
CA ARG A 438 -19.66 7.15 -8.56
C ARG A 438 -19.25 5.80 -7.95
N PRO A 439 -18.25 5.11 -8.53
CA PRO A 439 -17.76 3.83 -8.03
C PRO A 439 -17.20 3.92 -6.60
N GLN A 440 -17.40 2.87 -5.78
CA GLN A 440 -16.95 2.81 -4.39
C GLN A 440 -16.23 1.50 -4.09
N ARG A 441 -15.19 1.57 -3.25
CA ARG A 441 -14.44 0.40 -2.76
C ARG A 441 -14.90 0.01 -1.36
N TYR A 442 -16.02 -0.70 -1.31
CA TYR A 442 -16.66 -1.16 -0.09
C TYR A 442 -16.07 -2.46 0.44
N ASP A 443 -15.76 -3.42 -0.44
CA ASP A 443 -15.21 -4.71 -0.04
C ASP A 443 -13.69 -4.61 0.08
N ARG A 444 -13.17 -5.04 1.23
CA ARG A 444 -11.74 -4.94 1.55
C ARG A 444 -11.26 -6.18 2.28
N ILE A 445 -9.96 -6.38 2.20
CA ILE A 445 -9.22 -7.29 3.08
C ILE A 445 -8.14 -6.45 3.75
N ILE A 446 -8.22 -6.32 5.07
CA ILE A 446 -7.23 -5.63 5.89
C ILE A 446 -6.57 -6.63 6.84
N PHE A 447 -5.32 -6.37 7.21
CA PHE A 447 -4.54 -7.24 8.08
C PHE A 447 -3.76 -6.44 9.11
N GLN A 448 -3.45 -7.05 10.25
CA GLN A 448 -2.74 -6.37 11.32
C GLN A 448 -1.32 -5.99 10.87
N ARG A 449 -1.00 -4.71 11.01
CA ARG A 449 0.31 -4.16 10.70
C ARG A 449 1.41 -4.77 11.59
N GLY A 450 2.59 -5.00 11.03
CA GLY A 450 3.78 -5.40 11.79
C GLY A 450 3.89 -6.89 12.17
N ARG A 451 3.08 -7.77 11.58
CA ARG A 451 3.03 -9.23 11.88
C ARG A 451 3.74 -10.15 10.87
N GLY A 452 4.58 -9.62 9.98
CA GLY A 452 5.22 -10.45 8.93
C GLY A 452 4.24 -11.03 7.90
N ILE A 453 3.06 -10.42 7.77
CA ILE A 453 2.04 -10.76 6.77
C ILE A 453 2.35 -9.98 5.49
N HIS A 454 2.54 -10.70 4.39
CA HIS A 454 2.80 -10.11 3.07
C HIS A 454 1.73 -10.53 2.07
N PRO A 455 0.92 -9.60 1.53
CA PRO A 455 0.08 -9.91 0.39
C PRO A 455 0.98 -10.17 -0.82
N VAL A 456 0.89 -11.39 -1.36
CA VAL A 456 1.63 -11.83 -2.55
C VAL A 456 0.78 -11.76 -3.82
N GLY A 457 -0.52 -11.48 -3.66
CA GLY A 457 -1.43 -11.20 -4.76
C GLY A 457 -2.77 -10.68 -4.25
N PHE A 458 -3.42 -9.84 -5.05
CA PHE A 458 -4.77 -9.36 -4.81
C PHE A 458 -5.53 -9.36 -6.14
N GLU A 459 -6.83 -9.63 -6.13
CA GLU A 459 -7.66 -9.56 -7.32
C GLU A 459 -9.10 -9.18 -6.97
N ILE A 460 -9.76 -8.57 -7.95
CA ILE A 460 -11.21 -8.34 -7.94
C ILE A 460 -11.85 -9.36 -8.89
N PHE A 461 -12.80 -10.16 -8.38
CA PHE A 461 -13.47 -11.23 -9.11
C PHE A 461 -15.00 -11.01 -9.16
N GLY A 462 -15.71 -11.87 -9.89
CA GLY A 462 -17.17 -11.75 -10.05
C GLY A 462 -17.60 -10.65 -11.04
N ARG A 463 -16.69 -10.23 -11.93
CA ARG A 463 -16.98 -9.39 -13.10
C ARG A 463 -18.04 -10.07 -14.00
N PRO A 464 -18.78 -9.31 -14.83
CA PRO A 464 -19.84 -9.85 -15.67
C PRO A 464 -19.34 -11.02 -16.53
N ALA A 465 -20.18 -12.04 -16.69
CA ALA A 465 -19.91 -13.17 -17.57
C ALA A 465 -19.88 -12.72 -19.04
N GLU A 466 -19.39 -13.58 -19.95
CA GLU A 466 -19.27 -13.27 -21.38
C GLU A 466 -20.61 -12.89 -22.04
N ASP A 467 -21.73 -13.38 -21.49
CA ASP A 467 -23.09 -13.05 -21.91
C ASP A 467 -23.61 -11.71 -21.34
N GLY A 468 -22.79 -10.99 -20.58
CA GLY A 468 -23.11 -9.72 -19.94
C GLY A 468 -23.92 -9.85 -18.64
N THR A 469 -24.11 -11.07 -18.11
CA THR A 469 -24.84 -11.28 -16.85
C THR A 469 -24.00 -10.96 -15.63
N PHE A 470 -24.61 -10.29 -14.64
CA PHE A 470 -23.97 -9.90 -13.38
C PHE A 470 -24.40 -10.82 -12.24
N SER A 471 -23.43 -11.28 -11.46
CA SER A 471 -23.63 -12.23 -10.37
C SER A 471 -24.04 -11.58 -9.06
N SER A 472 -23.65 -10.33 -8.81
CA SER A 472 -23.99 -9.56 -7.61
C SER A 472 -23.92 -8.06 -7.89
N ASP A 473 -24.46 -7.23 -7.00
CA ASP A 473 -24.27 -5.77 -7.04
C ASP A 473 -22.88 -5.33 -6.59
N HIS A 474 -22.11 -6.24 -5.99
CA HIS A 474 -20.70 -6.07 -5.70
C HIS A 474 -19.83 -6.99 -6.55
N TYR A 475 -18.59 -6.60 -6.78
CA TYR A 475 -17.49 -7.48 -7.19
C TYR A 475 -16.78 -8.01 -5.95
N GLY A 476 -16.39 -9.28 -5.97
CA GLY A 476 -15.67 -9.89 -4.85
C GLY A 476 -14.19 -9.49 -4.85
N VAL A 477 -13.54 -9.57 -3.69
CA VAL A 477 -12.09 -9.35 -3.54
C VAL A 477 -11.42 -10.62 -3.03
N CYS A 478 -10.27 -10.98 -3.57
CA CYS A 478 -9.49 -12.15 -3.16
C CYS A 478 -8.03 -11.75 -2.97
N GLY A 479 -7.48 -12.02 -1.79
CA GLY A 479 -6.08 -11.78 -1.45
C GLY A 479 -5.38 -13.10 -1.15
N THR A 480 -4.17 -13.26 -1.68
CA THR A 480 -3.24 -14.34 -1.29
C THR A 480 -2.13 -13.72 -0.46
N PHE A 481 -1.83 -14.35 0.67
CA PHE A 481 -0.92 -13.84 1.68
C PHE A 481 0.10 -14.90 2.07
N GLN A 482 1.27 -14.43 2.46
CA GLN A 482 2.36 -15.25 2.99
C GLN A 482 2.76 -14.71 4.37
N ILE A 483 2.76 -15.58 5.38
CA ILE A 483 3.34 -15.31 6.70
C ILE A 483 4.79 -15.78 6.67
N GLU A 484 5.72 -14.90 6.99
CA GLU A 484 7.11 -15.31 7.22
C GLU A 484 7.20 -16.07 8.56
N GLU A 485 7.76 -17.29 8.55
CA GLU A 485 8.17 -17.93 9.79
C GLU A 485 9.21 -17.03 10.47
N GLU A 486 9.00 -16.68 11.73
CA GLU A 486 9.99 -16.00 12.55
C GLU A 486 11.24 -16.90 12.66
N LYS A 487 12.17 -16.76 11.70
CA LYS A 487 13.58 -16.93 12.01
C LYS A 487 13.90 -15.77 12.93
N GLY A 488 14.00 -16.13 14.21
CA GLY A 488 13.92 -15.25 15.37
C GLY A 488 14.46 -13.86 15.11
N ALA A 489 13.71 -12.87 15.62
CA ALA A 489 14.09 -11.47 15.74
C ALA A 489 15.59 -11.31 15.98
N SER A 490 16.34 -11.21 14.88
CA SER A 490 17.67 -10.66 14.87
C SER A 490 17.41 -9.18 14.69
N GLU A 491 17.58 -8.44 15.78
CA GLU A 491 17.99 -7.05 15.85
C GLU A 491 17.80 -6.25 14.55
N ASN A 492 16.94 -5.22 14.57
CA ASN A 492 17.04 -4.11 13.63
C ASN A 492 18.53 -3.86 13.38
N PRO A 493 19.05 -4.02 12.14
CA PRO A 493 20.48 -3.92 11.92
C PRO A 493 20.93 -2.60 12.51
N ALA A 494 21.94 -2.61 13.38
CA ALA A 494 22.38 -1.42 14.12
C ALA A 494 22.68 -0.21 13.22
N SER A 495 22.84 -0.42 11.91
CA SER A 495 22.97 0.61 10.85
C SER A 495 21.66 1.29 10.46
N VAL A 496 20.53 0.57 10.41
CA VAL A 496 19.19 1.15 10.16
C VAL A 496 18.75 1.95 11.38
N GLN A 497 18.90 1.38 12.58
CA GLN A 497 18.59 2.11 13.82
C GLN A 497 19.43 3.39 13.93
N ARG A 498 20.75 3.31 13.69
CA ARG A 498 21.60 4.51 13.61
C ARG A 498 21.13 5.52 12.56
N SER A 499 20.56 5.07 11.45
CA SER A 499 20.07 5.96 10.40
C SER A 499 18.75 6.63 10.77
N LEU A 500 17.87 5.92 11.47
CA LEU A 500 16.66 6.46 12.08
C LEU A 500 16.99 7.46 13.19
N ASP A 501 17.96 7.15 14.05
CA ASP A 501 18.40 8.06 15.11
C ASP A 501 19.02 9.36 14.54
N ASN A 502 19.57 9.31 13.32
CA ASN A 502 20.25 10.42 12.67
C ASN A 502 19.34 11.25 11.73
N ILE A 503 18.16 10.76 11.33
CA ILE A 503 17.29 11.52 10.43
C ILE A 503 16.53 12.60 11.22
N LYS A 504 16.76 13.86 10.86
CA LYS A 504 16.06 15.02 11.43
C LYS A 504 15.09 15.56 10.40
N ILE A 505 13.80 15.32 10.63
CA ILE A 505 12.74 15.80 9.74
C ILE A 505 12.66 17.32 9.84
N ALA A 506 12.77 17.99 8.68
CA ALA A 506 12.68 19.44 8.57
C ALA A 506 11.34 19.81 7.90
N ASP A 507 10.29 19.91 8.71
CA ASP A 507 8.92 20.20 8.25
C ASP A 507 8.82 21.54 7.51
N ASP A 508 8.19 21.51 6.33
CA ASP A 508 7.94 22.69 5.49
C ASP A 508 6.79 22.42 4.51
N SER A 509 5.86 23.37 4.39
CA SER A 509 4.68 23.27 3.52
C SER A 509 4.75 24.17 2.29
N THR A 510 5.93 24.69 1.93
CA THR A 510 6.10 25.57 0.77
C THR A 510 5.67 24.88 -0.52
N ASP A 511 4.86 25.56 -1.33
CA ASP A 511 4.54 25.09 -2.68
C ASP A 511 5.71 25.37 -3.63
N ILE A 512 6.40 24.30 -4.02
CA ILE A 512 7.54 24.34 -4.93
C ILE A 512 7.15 24.22 -6.40
N GLN A 513 5.89 23.88 -6.70
CA GLN A 513 5.44 23.62 -8.07
C GLN A 513 5.68 24.80 -9.02
N PRO A 514 5.50 26.09 -8.63
CA PRO A 514 5.79 27.23 -9.49
C PRO A 514 7.25 27.32 -9.95
N LEU A 515 8.20 26.83 -9.14
CA LEU A 515 9.63 26.86 -9.45
C LEU A 515 10.02 25.80 -10.49
N ILE A 516 9.31 24.68 -10.52
CA ILE A 516 9.62 23.53 -11.37
C ILE A 516 8.84 23.59 -12.69
N LYS A 517 7.62 24.13 -12.67
CA LYS A 517 6.69 24.18 -13.81
C LYS A 517 7.32 24.61 -15.14
N PRO A 518 8.23 25.62 -15.20
CA PRO A 518 8.84 26.05 -16.46
C PRO A 518 9.69 24.98 -17.17
N TYR A 519 10.15 23.97 -16.44
CA TYR A 519 11.03 22.91 -16.96
C TYR A 519 10.27 21.63 -17.33
N LEU A 520 8.97 21.56 -17.02
CA LEU A 520 8.16 20.36 -17.23
C LEU A 520 7.78 20.18 -18.71
N PRO A 521 7.72 18.93 -19.20
CA PRO A 521 7.21 18.64 -20.53
C PRO A 521 5.74 19.04 -20.65
N THR A 522 5.40 19.71 -21.75
CA THR A 522 4.04 20.07 -22.14
C THR A 522 3.26 18.82 -22.59
N ALA A 523 1.93 18.91 -22.70
CA ALA A 523 1.13 17.79 -23.21
C ALA A 523 1.57 17.33 -24.63
N ALA A 524 1.99 18.29 -25.48
CA ALA A 524 2.55 17.98 -26.79
C ALA A 524 3.89 17.21 -26.68
N ASP A 525 4.77 17.61 -25.77
CA ASP A 525 6.06 16.92 -25.54
C ASP A 525 5.88 15.48 -25.03
N ARG A 526 4.81 15.22 -24.27
CA ARG A 526 4.48 13.87 -23.77
C ARG A 526 3.97 12.99 -24.90
N LYS A 527 3.00 13.52 -25.66
CA LYS A 527 2.43 12.83 -26.82
C LYS A 527 3.50 12.49 -27.86
N GLN A 528 4.42 13.41 -28.15
CA GLN A 528 5.52 13.16 -29.08
C GLN A 528 6.43 12.01 -28.61
N ARG A 529 6.64 11.86 -27.30
CA ARG A 529 7.43 10.75 -26.72
C ARG A 529 6.70 9.41 -26.81
N GLU A 530 5.40 9.40 -26.57
CA GLU A 530 4.55 8.22 -26.76
C GLU A 530 4.57 7.78 -28.23
N GLU A 531 4.36 8.72 -29.16
CA GLU A 531 4.43 8.47 -30.61
C GLU A 531 5.82 7.94 -31.03
N ALA A 532 6.90 8.49 -30.49
CA ALA A 532 8.26 8.03 -30.77
C ALA A 532 8.54 6.62 -30.22
N LEU A 533 8.04 6.29 -29.03
CA LEU A 533 8.20 4.97 -28.41
C LEU A 533 7.39 3.90 -29.17
N GLU A 534 6.15 4.23 -29.56
CA GLU A 534 5.32 3.34 -30.40
C GLU A 534 5.94 3.12 -31.79
N LEU A 535 6.55 4.16 -32.36
CA LEU A 535 7.26 4.05 -33.63
C LEU A 535 8.47 3.12 -33.48
N LEU A 536 9.28 3.29 -32.43
CA LEU A 536 10.40 2.41 -32.13
C LEU A 536 9.96 0.94 -31.97
N GLN A 537 8.90 0.69 -31.19
CA GLN A 537 8.35 -0.65 -30.98
C GLN A 537 7.93 -1.29 -32.31
N ARG A 538 7.14 -0.60 -33.12
CA ARG A 538 6.68 -1.11 -34.42
C ARG A 538 7.85 -1.40 -35.35
N THR A 539 8.77 -0.46 -35.48
CA THR A 539 9.97 -0.59 -36.32
C THR A 539 10.80 -1.82 -35.96
N LEU A 540 11.04 -2.08 -34.68
CA LEU A 540 11.84 -3.24 -34.28
C LEU A 540 11.06 -4.56 -34.43
N CYS A 541 9.75 -4.55 -34.17
CA CYS A 541 8.89 -5.74 -34.24
C CYS A 541 8.47 -6.15 -35.66
N ASP A 542 8.58 -5.26 -36.66
CA ASP A 542 8.27 -5.60 -38.06
C ASP A 542 9.17 -6.71 -38.62
N SER A 543 10.34 -6.92 -38.01
CA SER A 543 11.18 -8.08 -38.33
C SER A 543 10.63 -9.37 -37.71
N LYS A 544 10.50 -10.43 -38.52
CA LYS A 544 10.12 -11.77 -38.01
C LYS A 544 11.03 -12.26 -36.87
N SER A 545 12.26 -11.76 -36.81
CA SER A 545 13.27 -12.14 -35.81
C SER A 545 13.10 -11.47 -34.45
N LEU A 546 12.34 -10.37 -34.36
CA LEU A 546 12.09 -9.60 -33.13
C LEU A 546 10.59 -9.39 -32.86
N ALA A 547 9.74 -10.24 -33.44
CA ALA A 547 8.28 -10.15 -33.30
C ALA A 547 7.79 -10.33 -31.84
N ASP A 548 8.59 -10.97 -30.98
CA ASP A 548 8.31 -11.18 -29.55
C ASP A 548 8.90 -10.10 -28.64
N LEU A 549 9.59 -9.09 -29.20
CA LEU A 549 10.26 -8.03 -28.43
C LEU A 549 9.28 -7.22 -27.59
N VAL A 550 9.60 -7.07 -26.31
CA VAL A 550 8.92 -6.18 -25.39
C VAL A 550 9.86 -5.02 -25.07
N LEU A 551 9.44 -3.78 -25.30
CA LEU A 551 10.16 -2.60 -24.85
C LEU A 551 9.59 -2.13 -23.51
N ALA A 552 10.46 -2.02 -22.52
CA ALA A 552 10.12 -1.60 -21.18
C ALA A 552 10.83 -0.27 -20.87
N PRO A 553 10.10 0.85 -20.71
CA PRO A 553 10.72 2.13 -20.40
C PRO A 553 11.45 2.12 -19.06
N LEU A 554 12.50 2.94 -18.95
CA LEU A 554 13.38 3.01 -17.80
C LEU A 554 13.60 4.47 -17.34
N GLY A 555 14.38 4.61 -16.27
CA GLY A 555 15.00 5.87 -15.89
C GLY A 555 14.00 6.96 -15.56
N SER A 556 14.33 8.21 -15.93
CA SER A 556 13.48 9.35 -15.63
C SER A 556 12.14 9.34 -16.36
N TYR A 557 12.05 8.67 -17.52
CA TYR A 557 10.79 8.55 -18.26
C TYR A 557 9.81 7.66 -17.49
N ALA A 558 10.20 6.43 -17.15
CA ALA A 558 9.36 5.50 -16.38
C ALA A 558 9.00 6.04 -14.97
N MET A 559 9.93 6.74 -14.31
CA MET A 559 9.65 7.35 -13.00
C MET A 559 8.76 8.60 -13.10
N GLY A 560 8.51 9.12 -14.30
CA GLY A 560 7.78 10.38 -14.52
C GLY A 560 8.54 11.61 -14.02
N THR A 561 9.87 11.56 -13.94
CA THR A 561 10.73 12.65 -13.43
C THR A 561 11.53 13.37 -14.52
N TYR A 562 11.27 13.07 -15.79
CA TYR A 562 11.94 13.65 -16.95
C TYR A 562 11.56 15.12 -17.21
N PHE A 563 12.43 15.81 -17.95
CA PHE A 563 12.27 17.17 -18.45
C PHE A 563 12.16 17.17 -19.99
N THR A 564 11.93 18.33 -20.59
CA THR A 564 11.82 18.49 -22.05
C THR A 564 13.06 18.05 -22.82
N ASP A 565 14.25 18.21 -22.22
CA ASP A 565 15.56 17.85 -22.79
C ASP A 565 15.97 16.39 -22.51
N SER A 566 15.16 15.64 -21.77
CA SER A 566 15.52 14.29 -21.33
C SER A 566 15.32 13.25 -22.43
N ASP A 567 16.24 12.31 -22.46
CA ASP A 567 16.23 11.07 -23.23
C ASP A 567 15.20 10.06 -22.68
N ILE A 568 14.99 8.99 -23.46
CA ILE A 568 14.18 7.84 -23.07
C ILE A 568 15.10 6.61 -23.02
N ASP A 569 15.39 6.18 -21.81
CA ASP A 569 15.99 4.87 -21.56
C ASP A 569 14.96 3.77 -21.79
N VAL A 570 15.32 2.72 -22.55
CA VAL A 570 14.43 1.59 -22.82
C VAL A 570 15.18 0.28 -22.67
N LEU A 571 14.55 -0.71 -22.05
CA LEU A 571 15.02 -2.10 -22.03
C LEU A 571 14.23 -2.94 -23.04
N GLY A 572 14.92 -3.46 -24.05
CA GLY A 572 14.38 -4.51 -24.91
C GLY A 572 14.50 -5.89 -24.26
N ILE A 573 13.40 -6.64 -24.24
CA ILE A 573 13.32 -8.00 -23.70
C ILE A 573 12.82 -8.93 -24.79
N ALA A 574 13.64 -9.91 -25.19
CA ALA A 574 13.27 -10.90 -26.21
C ALA A 574 13.94 -12.26 -25.97
N SER A 575 13.62 -13.25 -26.80
CA SER A 575 14.19 -14.60 -26.71
C SER A 575 15.56 -14.75 -27.39
N VAL A 576 15.93 -13.83 -28.29
CA VAL A 576 17.15 -13.91 -29.12
C VAL A 576 18.43 -13.62 -28.33
N SER A 577 19.59 -14.00 -28.86
CA SER A 577 20.86 -13.66 -28.19
C SER A 577 21.17 -12.15 -28.31
N PRO A 578 21.90 -11.54 -27.35
CA PRO A 578 22.25 -10.11 -27.42
C PRO A 578 22.94 -9.70 -28.74
N LYS A 579 23.87 -10.53 -29.23
CA LYS A 579 24.55 -10.29 -30.51
C LYS A 579 23.57 -10.25 -31.69
N GLN A 580 22.59 -11.15 -31.71
CA GLN A 580 21.56 -11.16 -32.75
C GLN A 580 20.65 -9.95 -32.63
N PHE A 581 20.20 -9.60 -31.42
CA PHE A 581 19.40 -8.40 -31.19
C PHE A 581 20.08 -7.15 -31.73
N PHE A 582 21.32 -6.87 -31.30
CA PHE A 582 22.03 -5.65 -31.73
C PHE A 582 22.27 -5.61 -33.24
N ASN A 583 22.57 -6.75 -33.88
CA ASN A 583 22.69 -6.83 -35.33
C ASN A 583 21.37 -6.51 -36.03
N PHE A 584 20.28 -7.18 -35.64
CA PHE A 584 18.97 -7.00 -36.28
C PHE A 584 18.40 -5.60 -36.03
N ALA A 585 18.49 -5.10 -34.80
CA ALA A 585 18.02 -3.75 -34.47
C ALA A 585 18.81 -2.68 -35.25
N THR A 586 20.13 -2.80 -35.32
CA THR A 586 20.97 -1.85 -36.08
C THR A 586 20.67 -1.90 -37.58
N GLU A 587 20.48 -3.11 -38.15
CA GLU A 587 20.14 -3.28 -39.56
C GLU A 587 18.78 -2.62 -39.89
N GLN A 588 17.74 -2.91 -39.09
CA GLN A 588 16.41 -2.33 -39.29
C GLN A 588 16.40 -0.82 -39.18
N LEU A 589 17.02 -0.28 -38.13
CA LEU A 589 17.08 1.17 -37.93
C LEU A 589 17.85 1.86 -39.08
N ARG A 590 18.96 1.26 -39.58
CA ARG A 590 19.72 1.82 -40.72
C ARG A 590 18.95 1.79 -42.03
N THR A 591 18.17 0.73 -42.28
CA THR A 591 17.33 0.64 -43.48
C THR A 591 16.28 1.74 -43.51
N ILE A 592 15.67 2.07 -42.36
CA ILE A 592 14.66 3.14 -42.28
C ILE A 592 15.29 4.53 -42.46
N ILE A 593 16.46 4.80 -41.86
CA ILE A 593 17.16 6.08 -42.06
C ILE A 593 17.47 6.33 -43.54
N SER A 594 17.76 5.27 -44.31
CA SER A 594 18.04 5.39 -45.74
C SER A 594 16.82 5.85 -46.56
N GLY A 595 15.60 5.73 -46.02
CA GLY A 595 14.35 6.17 -46.66
C GLY A 595 13.64 7.35 -45.98
N ASP A 596 13.86 7.57 -44.66
CA ASP A 596 13.22 8.59 -43.84
C ASP A 596 14.20 9.13 -42.76
N GLY A 597 15.25 9.81 -43.22
CA GLY A 597 16.31 10.38 -42.38
C GLY A 597 15.91 11.61 -41.56
N GLU A 598 14.67 12.12 -41.69
CA GLU A 598 14.17 13.18 -40.80
C GLU A 598 13.60 12.59 -39.51
N THR A 599 12.89 11.46 -39.61
CA THR A 599 12.26 10.78 -38.47
C THR A 599 13.27 10.04 -37.59
N PHE A 600 14.26 9.36 -38.20
CA PHE A 600 15.31 8.64 -37.49
C PHE A 600 16.69 9.24 -37.79
N LYS A 601 17.48 9.53 -36.76
CA LYS A 601 18.82 10.13 -36.89
C LYS A 601 19.82 9.52 -35.91
N GLY A 602 21.09 9.45 -36.33
CA GLY A 602 22.23 9.19 -35.46
C GLY A 602 22.18 7.85 -34.71
N ILE A 603 22.24 6.72 -35.44
CA ILE A 603 22.36 5.39 -34.81
C ILE A 603 23.80 5.12 -34.43
N HIS A 604 24.03 4.92 -33.13
CA HIS A 604 25.35 4.59 -32.62
C HIS A 604 25.28 3.38 -31.72
N PHE A 605 26.08 2.37 -32.06
CA PHE A 605 26.25 1.22 -31.20
C PHE A 605 27.42 1.49 -30.25
N VAL A 606 27.11 1.62 -28.97
CA VAL A 606 28.12 1.88 -27.93
C VAL A 606 28.40 0.59 -27.18
N ASN A 607 29.56 0.00 -27.43
CA ASN A 607 30.00 -1.19 -26.73
C ASN A 607 30.74 -0.81 -25.44
N SER A 608 30.00 -0.71 -24.32
CA SER A 608 30.53 -0.34 -23.00
C SER A 608 30.35 -1.47 -21.96
N VAL A 609 30.31 -1.15 -20.66
CA VAL A 609 29.96 -2.09 -19.58
C VAL A 609 28.56 -2.67 -19.78
N VAL A 610 27.64 -1.85 -20.32
CA VAL A 610 26.34 -2.28 -20.83
C VAL A 610 26.28 -1.83 -22.28
N SER A 611 26.05 -2.77 -23.21
CA SER A 611 25.91 -2.43 -24.63
C SER A 611 24.58 -1.70 -24.85
N ILE A 612 24.64 -0.57 -25.56
CA ILE A 612 23.48 0.31 -25.80
C ILE A 612 23.45 0.67 -27.29
N ILE A 613 22.23 0.79 -27.85
CA ILE A 613 22.01 1.52 -29.11
C ILE A 613 21.48 2.90 -28.75
N GLU A 614 22.21 3.93 -29.16
CA GLU A 614 21.77 5.32 -29.11
C GLU A 614 21.12 5.66 -30.46
N VAL A 615 19.92 6.24 -30.45
CA VAL A 615 19.21 6.70 -31.66
C VAL A 615 18.32 7.90 -31.36
N SER A 616 18.17 8.82 -32.30
CA SER A 616 17.21 9.92 -32.22
C SER A 616 15.99 9.63 -33.07
N ILE A 617 14.79 9.66 -32.48
CA ILE A 617 13.50 9.36 -33.12
C ILE A 617 12.57 10.56 -32.89
N LEU A 618 12.07 11.18 -33.96
CA LEU A 618 11.28 12.41 -33.89
C LEU A 618 11.98 13.53 -33.07
N GLY A 619 13.32 13.58 -33.11
CA GLY A 619 14.13 14.52 -32.33
C GLY A 619 14.32 14.16 -30.85
N ILE A 620 13.79 13.03 -30.38
CA ILE A 620 13.98 12.52 -29.00
C ILE A 620 15.08 11.47 -28.99
N LYS A 621 16.02 11.59 -28.06
CA LYS A 621 17.12 10.63 -27.88
C LYS A 621 16.64 9.39 -27.13
N PHE A 622 17.01 8.21 -27.63
CA PHE A 622 16.70 6.90 -27.05
C PHE A 622 17.99 6.13 -26.78
N ASP A 623 18.06 5.56 -25.58
CA ASP A 623 19.13 4.66 -25.15
C ASP A 623 18.55 3.27 -24.93
N ILE A 624 18.82 2.36 -25.87
CA ILE A 624 18.21 1.03 -25.91
C ILE A 624 19.18 -0.02 -25.34
N GLN A 625 18.84 -0.54 -24.16
CA GLN A 625 19.49 -1.68 -23.52
C GLN A 625 18.78 -2.99 -23.92
N TYR A 626 19.43 -4.13 -23.69
CA TYR A 626 18.86 -5.42 -24.04
C TYR A 626 19.04 -6.49 -22.96
N CYS A 627 17.99 -7.29 -22.74
CA CYS A 627 17.96 -8.47 -21.90
C CYS A 627 17.37 -9.68 -22.65
N GLN A 628 18.10 -10.79 -22.68
CA GLN A 628 17.56 -12.06 -23.17
C GLN A 628 16.77 -12.76 -22.05
N ALA A 629 15.45 -12.86 -22.18
CA ALA A 629 14.59 -13.51 -21.18
C ALA A 629 13.41 -14.25 -21.85
N ALA A 630 13.73 -15.38 -22.48
CA ALA A 630 12.77 -16.16 -23.29
C ALA A 630 11.53 -16.60 -22.50
N ASP A 631 11.69 -17.10 -21.27
CA ASP A 631 10.55 -17.57 -20.45
C ASP A 631 9.63 -16.42 -20.02
N VAL A 632 10.20 -15.26 -19.69
CA VAL A 632 9.46 -14.04 -19.33
C VAL A 632 8.61 -13.59 -20.53
N VAL A 633 9.22 -13.51 -21.71
CA VAL A 633 8.56 -13.08 -22.96
C VAL A 633 7.48 -14.07 -23.39
N LYS A 634 7.77 -15.38 -23.30
CA LYS A 634 6.79 -16.44 -23.58
C LYS A 634 5.58 -16.35 -22.66
N ARG A 635 5.78 -16.04 -21.37
CA ARG A 635 4.69 -15.88 -20.40
C ARG A 635 3.91 -14.59 -20.64
N TYR A 636 4.61 -13.51 -20.93
CA TYR A 636 4.03 -12.21 -21.27
C TYR A 636 3.07 -12.29 -22.46
N HIS A 637 3.45 -13.02 -23.52
CA HIS A 637 2.62 -13.22 -24.73
C HIS A 637 1.62 -14.39 -24.62
N SER A 638 1.52 -15.08 -23.48
CA SER A 638 0.60 -16.22 -23.33
C SER A 638 -0.87 -15.77 -23.24
N LYS A 639 -1.80 -16.47 -23.92
CA LYS A 639 -3.23 -16.10 -24.10
C LYS A 639 -4.13 -16.18 -22.83
N THR A 640 -3.56 -16.15 -21.63
CA THR A 640 -4.30 -16.00 -20.35
C THR A 640 -4.19 -14.53 -19.94
N PRO A 641 -5.11 -13.92 -19.14
CA PRO A 641 -5.16 -12.46 -18.97
C PRO A 641 -3.76 -11.92 -18.65
N LEU A 642 -3.32 -10.96 -19.46
CA LEU A 642 -1.95 -10.44 -19.48
C LEU A 642 -1.49 -10.22 -18.05
N THR A 643 -0.56 -11.06 -17.58
CA THR A 643 0.14 -10.73 -16.34
C THR A 643 1.06 -9.58 -16.70
N PRO A 644 0.88 -8.38 -16.12
CA PRO A 644 1.73 -7.23 -16.42
C PRO A 644 3.20 -7.61 -16.26
N LEU A 645 4.07 -7.06 -17.12
CA LEU A 645 5.50 -7.36 -17.08
C LEU A 645 6.08 -7.08 -15.69
N GLU A 646 5.56 -6.04 -15.04
CA GLU A 646 5.83 -5.58 -13.68
C GLU A 646 5.67 -6.67 -12.62
N ILE A 647 4.75 -7.62 -12.83
CA ILE A 647 4.56 -8.77 -11.93
C ILE A 647 5.52 -9.90 -12.29
N LEU A 648 5.66 -10.21 -13.59
CA LEU A 648 6.50 -11.32 -14.07
C LEU A 648 7.98 -11.16 -13.67
N ILE A 649 8.48 -9.93 -13.66
CA ILE A 649 9.87 -9.62 -13.31
C ILE A 649 10.22 -9.80 -11.82
N PHE A 650 9.24 -10.09 -10.97
CA PHE A 650 9.46 -10.50 -9.57
C PHE A 650 9.14 -11.97 -9.29
N ASP A 651 8.65 -12.73 -10.28
CA ASP A 651 8.44 -14.17 -10.14
C ASP A 651 9.79 -14.88 -9.99
N THR A 652 10.02 -15.45 -8.80
CA THR A 652 11.29 -16.12 -8.48
C THR A 652 11.53 -17.34 -9.37
N SER A 653 10.47 -18.00 -9.85
CA SER A 653 10.59 -19.14 -10.77
C SER A 653 11.09 -18.73 -12.15
N LEU A 654 10.74 -17.53 -12.64
CA LEU A 654 11.21 -16.99 -13.93
C LEU A 654 12.59 -16.35 -13.80
N ILE A 655 12.81 -15.59 -12.73
CA ILE A 655 14.08 -14.86 -12.54
C ILE A 655 15.24 -15.80 -12.25
N SER A 656 15.01 -16.91 -11.55
CA SER A 656 16.06 -17.88 -11.22
C SER A 656 16.61 -18.63 -12.43
N THR A 657 15.92 -18.63 -13.58
CA THR A 657 16.40 -19.26 -14.82
C THR A 657 17.38 -18.39 -15.60
N LEU A 658 17.46 -17.08 -15.29
CA LEU A 658 18.23 -16.12 -16.07
C LEU A 658 19.71 -16.08 -15.64
N PRO A 659 20.66 -16.06 -16.60
CA PRO A 659 22.08 -15.89 -16.28
C PRO A 659 22.36 -14.45 -15.79
N PRO A 660 23.46 -14.22 -15.04
CA PRO A 660 23.86 -12.89 -14.57
C PRO A 660 23.94 -11.82 -15.67
N SER A 661 24.33 -12.21 -16.89
CA SER A 661 24.41 -11.31 -18.06
C SER A 661 23.05 -10.78 -18.52
N ALA A 662 21.97 -11.55 -18.33
CA ALA A 662 20.60 -11.12 -18.60
C ALA A 662 19.97 -10.44 -17.37
N LEU A 663 20.26 -10.94 -16.17
CA LEU A 663 19.77 -10.34 -14.91
C LEU A 663 20.27 -8.92 -14.68
N CYS A 664 21.51 -8.62 -15.07
CA CYS A 664 22.10 -7.29 -14.88
C CYS A 664 21.27 -6.17 -15.54
N PRO A 665 20.99 -6.21 -16.86
CA PRO A 665 20.10 -5.23 -17.50
C PRO A 665 18.65 -5.37 -17.03
N LEU A 666 18.14 -6.58 -16.76
CA LEU A 666 16.78 -6.73 -16.23
C LEU A 666 16.59 -6.08 -14.85
N ASN A 667 17.62 -6.11 -14.02
CA ASN A 667 17.60 -5.54 -12.67
C ASN A 667 17.48 -4.01 -12.68
N THR A 668 17.77 -3.31 -13.79
CA THR A 668 17.51 -1.87 -13.91
C THR A 668 16.00 -1.60 -14.00
N TYR A 669 15.27 -2.41 -14.77
CA TYR A 669 13.82 -2.38 -14.83
C TYR A 669 13.19 -2.80 -13.50
N ARG A 670 13.66 -3.91 -12.90
CA ARG A 670 13.19 -4.35 -11.56
C ARG A 670 13.39 -3.28 -10.48
N SER A 671 14.53 -2.60 -10.51
CA SER A 671 14.81 -1.47 -9.60
C SER A 671 13.82 -0.32 -9.80
N THR A 672 13.48 -0.01 -11.04
CA THR A 672 12.52 1.05 -11.39
C THR A 672 11.13 0.70 -10.89
N ILE A 673 10.65 -0.52 -11.18
CA ILE A 673 9.34 -1.00 -10.70
C ILE A 673 9.32 -1.11 -9.17
N PHE A 674 10.39 -1.57 -8.53
CA PHE A 674 10.48 -1.60 -7.07
C PHE A 674 10.32 -0.21 -6.45
N LEU A 675 10.94 0.83 -7.02
CA LEU A 675 10.75 2.19 -6.54
C LEU A 675 9.30 2.66 -6.75
N LEU A 676 8.72 2.40 -7.93
CA LEU A 676 7.34 2.78 -8.25
C LEU A 676 6.31 2.13 -7.32
N THR A 677 6.57 0.91 -6.83
CA THR A 677 5.63 0.15 -5.99
C THR A 677 5.85 0.33 -4.49
N THR A 678 7.05 0.72 -4.04
CA THR A 678 7.38 0.82 -2.61
C THR A 678 7.43 2.25 -2.06
N LEU A 679 7.39 3.28 -2.92
CA LEU A 679 7.37 4.66 -2.47
C LEU A 679 5.99 5.05 -1.92
N PRO A 680 5.89 5.68 -0.72
CA PRO A 680 4.63 6.06 -0.09
C PRO A 680 3.77 7.05 -0.90
N SER A 681 4.42 7.94 -1.66
CA SER A 681 3.75 8.93 -2.52
C SER A 681 4.62 9.23 -3.74
N LEU A 682 4.13 8.84 -4.92
CA LEU A 682 4.83 9.11 -6.19
C LEU A 682 4.82 10.59 -6.55
N ASP A 683 3.77 11.33 -6.21
CA ASP A 683 3.68 12.76 -6.55
C ASP A 683 4.67 13.59 -5.73
N SER A 684 4.73 13.36 -4.42
CA SER A 684 5.72 13.98 -3.55
C SER A 684 7.13 13.61 -3.95
N TYR A 685 7.37 12.35 -4.32
CA TYR A 685 8.65 11.90 -4.88
C TYR A 685 8.99 12.66 -6.17
N ARG A 686 8.08 12.71 -7.15
CA ARG A 686 8.32 13.32 -8.47
C ARG A 686 8.65 14.80 -8.36
N LEU A 687 7.91 15.55 -7.55
CA LEU A 687 8.18 16.98 -7.32
C LEU A 687 9.52 17.19 -6.62
N SER A 688 9.80 16.41 -5.57
CA SER A 688 11.07 16.49 -4.83
C SER A 688 12.27 16.13 -5.71
N HIS A 689 12.16 15.04 -6.46
CA HIS A 689 13.18 14.59 -7.39
C HIS A 689 13.46 15.65 -8.46
N ARG A 690 12.42 16.23 -9.06
CA ARG A 690 12.60 17.26 -10.10
C ARG A 690 13.29 18.52 -9.55
N PHE A 691 12.92 18.97 -8.35
CA PHE A 691 13.62 20.09 -7.70
C PHE A 691 15.09 19.75 -7.46
N LEU A 692 15.38 18.59 -6.87
CA LEU A 692 16.74 18.16 -6.56
C LEU A 692 17.57 17.95 -7.83
N ALA A 693 16.99 17.38 -8.89
CA ALA A 693 17.65 17.20 -10.17
C ALA A 693 18.00 18.54 -10.82
N LEU A 694 17.08 19.51 -10.83
CA LEU A 694 17.35 20.87 -11.31
C LEU A 694 18.41 21.56 -10.47
N TYR A 695 18.33 21.48 -9.15
CA TYR A 695 19.35 22.00 -8.25
C TYR A 695 20.73 21.41 -8.59
N LEU A 696 20.84 20.08 -8.68
CA LEU A 696 22.11 19.43 -9.03
C LEU A 696 22.61 19.84 -10.41
N LYS A 697 21.73 20.00 -11.41
CA LYS A 697 22.10 20.49 -12.76
C LYS A 697 22.63 21.94 -12.66
N HIS A 698 21.86 22.85 -12.10
CA HIS A 698 22.18 24.28 -12.02
C HIS A 698 23.45 24.58 -11.21
N HIS A 699 23.78 23.72 -10.25
CA HIS A 699 25.00 23.83 -9.45
C HIS A 699 26.14 22.93 -9.95
N GLY A 700 26.05 22.32 -11.14
CA GLY A 700 27.15 21.53 -11.72
C GLY A 700 27.54 20.30 -10.91
N LEU A 701 26.55 19.64 -10.29
CA LEU A 701 26.67 18.40 -9.50
C LEU A 701 25.92 17.21 -10.13
N TYR A 702 25.40 17.36 -11.35
CA TYR A 702 24.64 16.34 -12.06
C TYR A 702 25.43 15.79 -13.26
N SER A 703 26.40 14.91 -13.00
CA SER A 703 27.06 14.11 -14.04
C SER A 703 27.88 12.97 -13.42
N ALA A 704 27.41 11.73 -13.61
CA ALA A 704 28.13 10.53 -13.15
C ALA A 704 29.52 10.38 -13.83
N LYS A 705 29.63 10.85 -15.08
CA LYS A 705 30.90 10.85 -15.86
C LYS A 705 31.98 11.72 -15.21
N PHE A 706 31.59 12.77 -14.50
CA PHE A 706 32.50 13.69 -13.80
C PHE A 706 32.65 13.33 -12.31
N GLY A 707 32.12 12.17 -11.88
CA GLY A 707 32.21 11.70 -10.50
C GLY A 707 31.22 12.37 -9.55
N TYR A 708 30.15 12.98 -10.07
CA TYR A 708 29.06 13.54 -9.28
C TYR A 708 27.81 12.64 -9.34
N LEU A 709 26.66 13.17 -8.93
CA LEU A 709 25.40 12.44 -8.92
C LEU A 709 24.81 12.37 -10.33
N GLY A 710 23.90 11.42 -10.53
CA GLY A 710 23.14 11.22 -11.76
C GLY A 710 21.76 10.67 -11.40
N GLY A 711 20.92 10.37 -12.39
CA GLY A 711 19.52 9.99 -12.16
C GLY A 711 19.36 8.86 -11.13
N ILE A 712 20.01 7.71 -11.36
CA ILE A 712 19.94 6.57 -10.44
C ILE A 712 20.49 6.90 -9.04
N HIS A 713 21.57 7.69 -8.94
CA HIS A 713 22.12 8.11 -7.65
C HIS A 713 21.08 8.92 -6.86
N LEU A 714 20.48 9.91 -7.51
CA LEU A 714 19.46 10.76 -6.88
C LEU A 714 18.23 9.95 -6.47
N SER A 715 17.73 9.07 -7.34
CA SER A 715 16.59 8.19 -7.04
C SER A 715 16.84 7.36 -5.77
N LEU A 716 18.02 6.74 -5.64
CA LEU A 716 18.35 5.91 -4.48
C LEU A 716 18.57 6.74 -3.20
N LEU A 717 19.24 7.89 -3.31
CA LEU A 717 19.43 8.81 -2.18
C LEU A 717 18.10 9.33 -1.65
N LEU A 718 17.20 9.73 -2.55
CA LEU A 718 15.88 10.26 -2.23
C LEU A 718 14.95 9.18 -1.68
N ASN A 719 14.96 7.99 -2.29
CA ASN A 719 14.21 6.83 -1.81
C ASN A 719 14.57 6.50 -0.35
N ARG A 720 15.87 6.47 -0.01
CA ARG A 720 16.30 6.25 1.38
C ARG A 720 15.72 7.30 2.33
N VAL A 721 15.82 8.58 1.99
CA VAL A 721 15.32 9.67 2.83
C VAL A 721 13.81 9.53 3.05
N ILE A 722 13.03 9.35 1.98
CA ILE A 722 11.57 9.21 2.07
C ILE A 722 11.18 8.00 2.93
N LYS A 723 11.79 6.83 2.70
CA LYS A 723 11.48 5.63 3.48
C LYS A 723 11.86 5.77 4.95
N LEU A 724 13.02 6.37 5.26
CA LEU A 724 13.39 6.66 6.66
C LEU A 724 12.44 7.66 7.32
N MET A 725 12.00 8.69 6.59
CA MET A 725 10.99 9.64 7.08
C MET A 725 9.66 8.93 7.38
N SER A 726 9.18 8.09 6.47
CA SER A 726 7.94 7.32 6.66
C SER A 726 8.00 6.28 7.78
N LEU A 727 9.19 5.85 8.19
CA LEU A 727 9.39 5.03 9.39
C LEU A 727 9.43 5.86 10.68
N THR A 728 9.65 7.17 10.59
CA THR A 728 9.84 8.06 11.75
C THR A 728 8.61 8.93 12.04
N THR A 729 7.81 9.28 11.01
CA THR A 729 6.60 10.10 11.16
C THR A 729 5.41 9.52 10.41
N SER A 730 4.22 9.66 11.02
CA SER A 730 2.93 9.31 10.41
C SER A 730 2.32 10.46 9.58
N ASN A 731 2.95 11.64 9.57
CA ASN A 731 2.46 12.80 8.83
C ASN A 731 2.66 12.63 7.31
N SER A 732 1.75 13.21 6.52
CA SER A 732 1.90 13.28 5.06
C SER A 732 3.16 14.05 4.68
N LEU A 733 4.02 13.42 3.87
CA LEU A 733 5.31 13.97 3.47
C LEU A 733 5.11 14.95 2.29
N THR A 734 5.19 16.25 2.57
CA THR A 734 5.16 17.29 1.53
C THR A 734 6.49 17.31 0.75
N PRO A 735 6.49 17.74 -0.53
CA PRO A 735 7.72 17.87 -1.31
C PRO A 735 8.78 18.77 -0.65
N ALA A 736 8.35 19.88 -0.05
CA ALA A 736 9.25 20.82 0.63
C ALA A 736 9.92 20.18 1.86
N THR A 737 9.17 19.44 2.67
CA THR A 737 9.71 18.69 3.82
C THR A 737 10.73 17.65 3.38
N ILE A 738 10.45 16.91 2.29
CA ILE A 738 11.37 15.91 1.74
C ILE A 738 12.68 16.57 1.27
N ILE A 739 12.61 17.67 0.52
CA ILE A 739 13.80 18.37 0.00
C ILE A 739 14.65 18.92 1.15
N ARG A 740 14.04 19.57 2.14
CA ARG A 740 14.77 20.10 3.29
C ARG A 740 15.42 19.00 4.11
N THR A 741 14.67 17.91 4.36
CA THR A 741 15.20 16.75 5.07
C THR A 741 16.32 16.07 4.29
N PHE A 742 16.24 16.03 2.96
CA PHE A 742 17.31 15.52 2.10
C PHE A 742 18.62 16.31 2.28
N PHE A 743 18.55 17.65 2.23
CA PHE A 743 19.74 18.48 2.44
C PHE A 743 20.23 18.44 3.90
N GLU A 744 19.32 18.39 4.88
CA GLU A 744 19.64 18.21 6.30
C GLU A 744 20.46 16.93 6.50
N TYR A 745 19.95 15.81 5.99
CA TYR A 745 20.53 14.49 6.15
C TYR A 745 21.88 14.36 5.43
N TYR A 746 21.96 14.76 4.16
CA TYR A 746 23.18 14.55 3.35
C TYR A 746 24.24 15.64 3.48
N SER A 747 23.92 16.81 4.04
CA SER A 747 24.93 17.86 4.30
C SER A 747 25.97 17.45 5.35
N THR A 748 25.58 16.58 6.29
CA THR A 748 26.44 16.10 7.40
C THR A 748 26.75 14.61 7.31
N PHE A 749 26.30 13.93 6.24
CA PHE A 749 26.49 12.50 6.06
C PHE A 749 27.98 12.15 5.88
N ASN A 750 28.50 11.26 6.74
CA ASN A 750 29.87 10.79 6.62
C ASN A 750 30.03 9.79 5.47
N TRP A 751 30.22 10.30 4.25
CA TRP A 751 30.41 9.48 3.05
C TRP A 751 31.57 8.50 3.16
N ALA A 752 32.59 8.80 3.97
CA ALA A 752 33.80 7.97 4.14
C ALA A 752 33.59 6.73 5.03
N GLU A 753 32.54 6.72 5.85
CA GLU A 753 32.24 5.59 6.75
C GLU A 753 30.90 4.93 6.43
N ASN A 754 29.90 5.72 6.04
CA ASN A 754 28.54 5.24 5.81
C ASN A 754 28.30 4.88 4.33
N SER A 755 27.31 4.02 4.12
CA SER A 755 26.82 3.60 2.80
C SER A 755 25.33 3.87 2.68
N VAL A 756 24.85 4.12 1.46
CA VAL A 756 23.43 4.35 1.17
C VAL A 756 22.83 3.05 0.64
N LEU A 757 21.84 2.55 1.38
CA LEU A 757 21.05 1.37 1.06
C LEU A 757 19.56 1.71 1.10
N ASP A 758 18.73 0.89 0.49
CA ASP A 758 17.29 0.93 0.73
C ASP A 758 17.00 0.39 2.15
N PRO A 759 16.28 1.16 3.01
CA PRO A 759 16.02 0.74 4.39
C PRO A 759 15.27 -0.59 4.51
N GLU A 760 14.34 -0.89 3.61
CA GLU A 760 13.59 -2.16 3.65
C GLU A 760 14.47 -3.33 3.27
N LEU A 761 15.33 -3.18 2.26
CA LEU A 761 16.28 -4.23 1.88
C LEU A 761 17.36 -4.46 2.94
N GLU A 762 17.79 -3.39 3.61
CA GLU A 762 18.77 -3.44 4.71
C GLU A 762 18.23 -4.27 5.89
N VAL A 763 16.98 -4.05 6.28
CA VAL A 763 16.28 -4.84 7.31
C VAL A 763 16.05 -6.28 6.86
N ARG A 764 15.45 -6.49 5.67
CA ARG A 764 15.00 -7.81 5.22
C ARG A 764 16.13 -8.80 4.91
N LYS A 765 17.29 -8.32 4.45
CA LYS A 765 18.36 -9.20 3.92
C LYS A 765 19.64 -9.17 4.75
N GLY A 766 19.74 -8.33 5.78
CA GLY A 766 20.96 -8.19 6.60
C GLY A 766 22.21 -7.91 5.77
N ILE A 767 22.07 -7.21 4.63
CA ILE A 767 23.15 -7.01 3.66
C ILE A 767 24.24 -6.16 4.29
N LYS A 768 25.43 -6.74 4.43
CA LYS A 768 26.65 -5.98 4.71
C LYS A 768 27.24 -5.49 3.39
N VAL A 769 27.36 -4.17 3.25
CA VAL A 769 28.05 -3.57 2.11
C VAL A 769 29.55 -3.72 2.32
N GLU A 770 30.20 -4.47 1.42
CA GLU A 770 31.64 -4.54 1.38
C GLU A 770 32.20 -3.26 0.76
N ARG A 771 32.96 -2.51 1.56
CA ARG A 771 33.57 -1.25 1.15
C ARG A 771 35.06 -1.43 0.90
N THR A 772 35.53 -0.90 -0.22
CA THR A 772 36.97 -0.76 -0.48
C THR A 772 37.47 0.61 -0.02
N ALA A 773 38.73 0.69 0.40
CA ALA A 773 39.36 1.96 0.82
C ALA A 773 39.45 3.02 -0.30
N ARG A 774 39.17 2.65 -1.54
CA ARG A 774 39.20 3.55 -2.71
C ARG A 774 37.84 4.23 -2.96
N GLU A 775 36.76 3.72 -2.39
CA GLU A 775 35.42 4.25 -2.62
C GLU A 775 35.12 5.44 -1.72
N ALA A 776 35.00 6.62 -2.34
CA ALA A 776 34.68 7.85 -1.63
C ALA A 776 33.21 7.95 -1.21
N MET A 777 32.31 7.36 -2.01
CA MET A 777 30.88 7.31 -1.78
C MET A 777 30.39 5.92 -2.17
N VAL A 778 29.50 5.35 -1.35
CA VAL A 778 28.92 4.03 -1.60
C VAL A 778 27.40 4.15 -1.62
N ILE A 779 26.82 3.94 -2.80
CA ILE A 779 25.37 3.85 -3.01
C ILE A 779 25.11 2.48 -3.64
N GLN A 780 24.44 1.60 -2.89
CA GLN A 780 24.25 0.21 -3.28
C GLN A 780 23.08 0.08 -4.27
N ALA A 781 23.25 -0.71 -5.33
CA ALA A 781 22.16 -1.09 -6.23
C ALA A 781 21.09 -1.93 -5.50
N LEU A 782 19.82 -1.74 -5.84
CA LEU A 782 18.69 -2.42 -5.19
C LEU A 782 18.69 -3.94 -5.42
N HIS A 783 18.98 -4.36 -6.66
CA HIS A 783 19.01 -5.76 -7.05
C HIS A 783 20.41 -6.14 -7.54
N LEU A 784 20.87 -7.32 -7.12
CA LEU A 784 22.12 -7.93 -7.57
C LEU A 784 21.82 -9.20 -8.37
N PRO A 785 22.63 -9.55 -9.39
CA PRO A 785 23.83 -8.84 -9.84
C PRO A 785 23.50 -7.54 -10.58
N ALA A 786 24.37 -6.54 -10.44
CA ALA A 786 24.30 -5.28 -11.18
C ALA A 786 25.66 -5.00 -11.82
N ALA A 787 25.69 -4.25 -12.93
CA ALA A 787 26.92 -3.88 -13.64
C ALA A 787 27.90 -3.16 -12.69
N ARG A 788 27.36 -2.37 -11.76
CA ARG A 788 28.08 -1.71 -10.69
C ARG A 788 27.30 -1.91 -9.38
N PRO A 789 27.71 -2.84 -8.51
CA PRO A 789 27.08 -3.02 -7.20
C PRO A 789 27.05 -1.71 -6.38
N ASN A 790 28.16 -0.97 -6.37
CA ASN A 790 28.18 0.43 -5.97
C ASN A 790 27.97 1.32 -7.19
N VAL A 791 26.78 1.90 -7.33
CA VAL A 791 26.46 2.76 -8.48
C VAL A 791 27.32 4.03 -8.49
N ALA A 792 27.74 4.52 -7.32
CA ALA A 792 28.53 5.72 -7.13
C ALA A 792 30.06 5.50 -7.23
N ALA A 793 30.51 4.40 -7.83
CA ALA A 793 31.94 4.04 -7.90
C ALA A 793 32.83 5.06 -8.64
N SER A 794 32.27 5.94 -9.48
CA SER A 794 33.02 7.04 -10.13
C SER A 794 33.22 8.26 -9.22
N CYS A 795 32.54 8.32 -8.08
CA CYS A 795 32.62 9.46 -7.17
C CYS A 795 34.01 9.54 -6.53
N THR A 796 34.61 10.72 -6.59
CA THR A 796 35.91 10.98 -5.96
C THR A 796 35.74 11.62 -4.58
N ARG A 797 36.80 11.58 -3.76
CA ARG A 797 36.79 12.27 -2.45
C ARG A 797 36.52 13.77 -2.60
N LEU A 798 37.07 14.41 -3.63
CA LEU A 798 36.82 15.83 -3.91
C LEU A 798 35.36 16.09 -4.35
N SER A 799 34.79 15.18 -5.14
CA SER A 799 33.39 15.25 -5.56
C SER A 799 32.44 15.11 -4.36
N ALA A 800 32.67 14.13 -3.47
CA ALA A 800 31.87 13.94 -2.26
C ALA A 800 31.93 15.15 -1.31
N LEU A 801 33.11 15.78 -1.17
CA LEU A 801 33.28 17.03 -0.41
C LEU A 801 32.52 18.19 -1.05
N SER A 802 32.56 18.31 -2.38
CA SER A 802 31.84 19.35 -3.12
C SER A 802 30.32 19.19 -2.95
N ILE A 803 29.80 17.96 -3.09
CA ILE A 803 28.39 17.63 -2.86
C ILE A 803 27.96 18.02 -1.44
N SER A 804 28.72 17.61 -0.42
CA SER A 804 28.39 17.90 0.99
C SER A 804 28.38 19.41 1.28
N SER A 805 29.35 20.14 0.72
CA SER A 805 29.47 21.60 0.91
C SER A 805 28.30 22.35 0.26
N GLU A 806 27.89 21.93 -0.94
CA GLU A 806 26.74 22.50 -1.63
C GLU A 806 25.42 22.16 -0.93
N PHE A 807 25.26 20.92 -0.45
CA PHE A 807 24.09 20.54 0.33
C PHE A 807 23.99 21.33 1.64
N ALA A 808 25.10 21.62 2.31
CA ALA A 808 25.13 22.50 3.48
C ALA A 808 24.73 23.94 3.13
N ARG A 809 25.15 24.45 1.96
CA ARG A 809 24.74 25.77 1.46
C ARG A 809 23.24 25.80 1.16
N ALA A 810 22.71 24.79 0.47
CA ALA A 810 21.28 24.66 0.19
C ALA A 810 20.44 24.61 1.46
N LYS A 811 20.84 23.77 2.44
CA LYS A 811 20.23 23.72 3.77
C LYS A 811 20.09 25.12 4.37
N ALA A 812 21.20 25.88 4.44
CA ALA A 812 21.20 27.21 5.03
C ALA A 812 20.31 28.23 4.27
N MET A 813 20.17 28.08 2.95
CA MET A 813 19.27 28.92 2.14
C MET A 813 17.80 28.57 2.38
N LEU A 814 17.47 27.28 2.41
CA LEU A 814 16.11 26.81 2.66
C LEU A 814 15.64 27.07 4.09
N GLU A 815 16.54 27.06 5.08
CA GLU A 815 16.25 27.51 6.44
C GLU A 815 15.77 28.96 6.51
N ARG A 816 16.21 29.81 5.58
CA ARG A 816 15.75 31.21 5.45
C ARG A 816 14.51 31.36 4.56
N GLY A 817 14.05 30.28 3.92
CA GLY A 817 12.93 30.31 2.96
C GLY A 817 13.33 30.76 1.55
N ASP A 818 14.63 30.81 1.22
CA ASP A 818 15.14 31.33 -0.06
C ASP A 818 15.05 30.29 -1.21
N TRP A 819 13.88 29.69 -1.44
CA TRP A 819 13.70 28.56 -2.38
C TRP A 819 14.13 28.86 -3.82
N GLY A 820 13.76 30.03 -4.36
CA GLY A 820 14.13 30.44 -5.72
C GLY A 820 15.63 30.68 -5.89
N ALA A 821 16.27 31.30 -4.90
CA ALA A 821 17.71 31.51 -4.91
C ALA A 821 18.46 30.19 -4.71
N CYS A 822 17.93 29.27 -3.88
CA CYS A 822 18.50 27.94 -3.68
C CYS A 822 18.50 27.14 -4.99
N LEU A 823 17.38 27.12 -5.71
CA LEU A 823 17.27 26.43 -7.00
C LEU A 823 18.20 27.05 -8.06
N GLY A 824 18.26 28.38 -8.11
CA GLY A 824 19.09 29.12 -9.06
C GLY A 824 18.77 28.82 -10.52
N SER A 825 19.70 29.19 -11.40
CA SER A 825 19.75 28.80 -12.82
C SER A 825 21.14 28.29 -13.18
N ASN A 826 21.26 27.57 -14.30
CA ASN A 826 22.55 27.09 -14.79
C ASN A 826 23.56 28.23 -14.99
N GLU A 827 23.12 29.36 -15.54
CA GLU A 827 23.98 30.54 -15.76
C GLU A 827 24.47 31.14 -14.43
N SER A 828 23.58 31.21 -13.43
CA SER A 828 23.93 31.74 -12.11
C SER A 828 24.93 30.85 -11.39
N GLY A 829 24.75 29.53 -11.44
CA GLY A 829 25.66 28.57 -10.83
C GLY A 829 27.01 28.49 -11.54
N ALA A 830 27.01 28.54 -12.87
CA ALA A 830 28.24 28.60 -13.65
C ALA A 830 29.03 29.91 -13.38
N SER A 831 28.32 31.04 -13.28
CA SER A 831 28.93 32.32 -12.90
C SER A 831 29.52 32.29 -11.49
N GLU A 832 28.78 31.74 -10.51
CA GLU A 832 29.28 31.54 -9.15
C GLU A 832 30.54 30.66 -9.16
N PHE A 833 30.49 29.51 -9.85
CA PHE A 833 31.63 28.60 -10.00
C PHE A 833 32.88 29.29 -10.53
N LEU A 834 32.76 30.18 -11.53
CA LEU A 834 33.88 30.93 -12.12
C LEU A 834 34.45 32.03 -11.20
N THR A 835 33.83 32.32 -10.06
CA THR A 835 34.27 33.36 -9.11
C THR A 835 34.84 32.82 -7.78
N ILE A 836 34.39 31.63 -7.34
CA ILE A 836 34.70 31.09 -6.01
C ILE A 836 36.12 30.53 -5.87
N TYR A 837 36.77 30.09 -6.96
CA TYR A 837 38.12 29.53 -6.93
C TYR A 837 39.20 30.56 -7.27
N GLY A 838 40.39 30.40 -6.68
CA GLY A 838 41.52 31.31 -6.90
C GLY A 838 42.21 31.12 -8.25
N ALA A 839 42.20 29.89 -8.75
CA ALA A 839 42.70 29.51 -10.07
C ALA A 839 41.83 28.38 -10.65
N TYR A 840 42.00 28.13 -11.95
CA TYR A 840 41.26 27.13 -12.70
C TYR A 840 42.22 26.35 -13.58
N VAL A 841 42.08 25.02 -13.59
CA VAL A 841 42.59 24.19 -14.68
C VAL A 841 41.63 24.38 -15.86
N ARG A 842 42.15 24.87 -16.97
CA ARG A 842 41.43 25.02 -18.23
C ARG A 842 41.87 23.92 -19.16
N ILE A 843 40.92 23.12 -19.64
CA ILE A 843 41.14 22.07 -20.63
C ILE A 843 40.50 22.55 -21.92
N SER A 844 41.31 23.01 -22.86
CA SER A 844 40.88 23.52 -24.15
C SER A 844 40.73 22.37 -25.14
N VAL A 845 39.62 22.39 -25.89
CA VAL A 845 39.37 21.50 -27.04
C VAL A 845 39.03 22.41 -28.22
N GLU A 846 39.82 22.29 -29.29
CA GLU A 846 39.68 23.04 -30.53
C GLU A 846 39.67 22.05 -31.69
N ALA A 847 38.66 22.10 -32.54
CA ALA A 847 38.57 21.28 -33.75
C ALA A 847 38.22 22.17 -34.95
N TRP A 848 38.76 21.86 -36.12
CA TRP A 848 38.49 22.53 -37.39
C TRP A 848 38.27 21.47 -38.50
N ASP A 849 37.64 21.87 -39.61
CA ASP A 849 37.36 21.00 -40.77
C ASP A 849 36.58 19.71 -40.42
N ILE A 850 35.64 19.81 -39.47
CA ILE A 850 34.90 18.68 -38.86
C ILE A 850 34.04 17.91 -39.88
N LEU A 851 33.58 18.59 -40.94
CA LEU A 851 32.80 17.97 -42.01
C LEU A 851 33.65 16.99 -42.85
N GLU A 852 34.95 17.22 -43.00
CA GLU A 852 35.87 16.34 -43.73
C GLU A 852 36.45 15.23 -42.83
N ALA A 853 36.64 15.49 -41.53
CA ALA A 853 37.19 14.53 -40.57
C ALA A 853 36.18 13.48 -40.04
N GLY A 854 34.88 13.72 -40.18
CA GLY A 854 33.81 12.86 -39.68
C GLY A 854 33.54 13.03 -38.17
N GLY A 855 32.28 13.27 -37.79
CA GLY A 855 31.88 13.55 -36.40
C GLY A 855 32.18 12.45 -35.36
N GLU A 856 32.52 11.24 -35.81
CA GLU A 856 32.90 10.11 -34.93
C GLU A 856 34.25 10.36 -34.22
N ILE A 857 35.27 10.87 -34.94
CA ILE A 857 36.59 11.16 -34.37
C ILE A 857 36.48 12.24 -33.29
N PHE A 858 35.68 13.28 -33.57
CA PHE A 858 35.45 14.36 -32.62
C PHE A 858 34.75 13.87 -31.34
N ARG A 859 33.75 13.00 -31.47
CA ARG A 859 33.05 12.38 -30.32
C ARG A 859 33.98 11.51 -29.48
N GLU A 860 34.85 10.74 -30.12
CA GLU A 860 35.84 9.91 -29.43
C GLU A 860 36.76 10.76 -28.55
N VAL A 861 37.22 11.89 -29.06
CA VAL A 861 38.10 12.80 -28.33
C VAL A 861 37.41 13.49 -27.16
N VAL A 862 36.19 14.00 -27.36
CA VAL A 862 35.39 14.54 -26.25
C VAL A 862 35.16 13.46 -25.19
N GLY A 863 34.81 12.24 -25.59
CA GLY A 863 34.67 11.10 -24.69
C GLY A 863 35.96 10.74 -23.95
N ALA A 864 37.11 10.85 -24.62
CA ALA A 864 38.42 10.61 -24.02
C ALA A 864 38.79 11.66 -22.96
N VAL A 865 38.43 12.93 -23.17
CA VAL A 865 38.57 14.01 -22.18
C VAL A 865 37.66 13.75 -20.99
N GLU A 866 36.34 13.61 -21.22
CA GLU A 866 35.33 13.44 -20.16
C GLU A 866 35.63 12.23 -19.26
N SER A 867 35.96 11.08 -19.86
CA SER A 867 36.28 9.84 -19.12
C SER A 867 37.52 9.93 -18.22
N ARG A 868 38.40 10.92 -18.47
CA ARG A 868 39.64 11.12 -17.69
C ARG A 868 39.51 12.20 -16.60
N VAL A 869 38.45 13.00 -16.59
CA VAL A 869 38.27 14.07 -15.59
C VAL A 869 38.19 13.49 -14.17
N VAL A 870 37.54 12.34 -13.98
CA VAL A 870 37.51 11.64 -12.68
C VAL A 870 38.92 11.29 -12.22
N ARG A 871 39.78 10.80 -13.13
CA ARG A 871 41.19 10.51 -12.80
C ARG A 871 41.97 11.77 -12.44
N LEU A 872 41.74 12.87 -13.14
CA LEU A 872 42.31 14.18 -12.79
C LEU A 872 41.92 14.59 -11.36
N LEU A 873 40.64 14.49 -11.00
CA LEU A 873 40.17 14.79 -9.65
C LEU A 873 40.76 13.85 -8.59
N VAL A 874 40.95 12.56 -8.90
CA VAL A 874 41.65 11.62 -8.00
C VAL A 874 43.09 12.05 -7.75
N GLU A 875 43.84 12.41 -8.78
CA GLU A 875 45.24 12.85 -8.64
C GLU A 875 45.36 14.20 -7.92
N LEU A 876 44.47 15.15 -8.22
CA LEU A 876 44.39 16.42 -7.48
C LEU A 876 44.04 16.18 -6.00
N GLY A 877 43.17 15.22 -5.71
CA GLY A 877 42.79 14.84 -4.35
C GLY A 877 43.92 14.23 -3.51
N ARG A 878 45.01 13.78 -4.13
CA ARG A 878 46.23 13.32 -3.44
C ARG A 878 47.11 14.49 -2.97
N ILE A 879 46.89 15.69 -3.49
CA ILE A 879 47.61 16.89 -3.06
C ILE A 879 46.98 17.38 -1.75
N GLY A 880 47.69 17.15 -0.63
CA GLY A 880 47.24 17.59 0.68
C GLY A 880 46.93 19.09 0.73
N GLY A 881 45.77 19.45 1.29
CA GLY A 881 45.34 20.84 1.43
C GLY A 881 44.79 21.50 0.15
N LEU A 882 44.53 20.74 -0.91
CA LEU A 882 43.91 21.24 -2.13
C LEU A 882 42.40 20.95 -2.15
N GLU A 883 41.62 21.95 -2.52
CA GLU A 883 40.23 21.80 -2.97
C GLU A 883 40.20 21.91 -4.48
N ALA A 884 39.50 21.00 -5.14
CA ALA A 884 39.21 21.12 -6.56
C ALA A 884 37.81 20.63 -6.89
N ARG A 885 37.20 21.24 -7.91
CA ARG A 885 35.87 20.90 -8.42
C ARG A 885 35.83 21.09 -9.92
N ALA A 886 35.44 20.05 -10.65
CA ALA A 886 35.18 20.14 -12.08
C ALA A 886 33.76 20.65 -12.33
N TRP A 887 33.58 21.54 -13.30
CA TRP A 887 32.25 21.85 -13.83
C TRP A 887 31.93 20.86 -14.96
N PRO A 888 30.77 20.17 -14.93
CA PRO A 888 30.44 19.15 -15.93
C PRO A 888 30.20 19.69 -17.34
N GLU A 889 29.72 20.92 -17.45
CA GLU A 889 29.42 21.54 -18.75
C GLU A 889 30.63 22.27 -19.34
N ARG A 890 30.60 22.46 -20.66
CA ARG A 890 31.64 23.18 -21.40
C ARG A 890 31.40 24.67 -21.34
N PHE A 891 32.47 25.44 -21.47
CA PHE A 891 32.45 26.88 -21.61
C PHE A 891 32.99 27.30 -22.98
N TRP A 892 32.63 28.49 -23.44
CA TRP A 892 33.21 29.13 -24.63
C TRP A 892 33.29 30.65 -24.46
N VAL A 893 34.07 31.33 -25.32
CA VAL A 893 34.28 32.79 -25.27
C VAL A 893 33.26 33.51 -26.17
N VAL A 894 32.42 34.36 -25.57
CA VAL A 894 31.34 35.07 -26.29
C VAL A 894 31.83 35.89 -27.48
N ASP A 895 32.98 36.56 -27.36
CA ASP A 895 33.49 37.51 -28.35
C ASP A 895 34.16 36.84 -29.58
N GLU A 896 34.35 35.52 -29.61
CA GLU A 896 34.93 34.80 -30.76
C GLU A 896 33.92 34.54 -31.92
N ILE A 897 32.61 34.82 -31.75
CA ILE A 897 31.59 34.71 -32.82
C ILE A 897 31.79 35.71 -33.96
N THR A 898 32.38 36.89 -33.69
CA THR A 898 32.38 38.01 -34.64
C THR A 898 33.61 38.07 -35.57
N ARG A 899 34.59 37.17 -35.40
CA ARG A 899 35.86 37.21 -36.14
C ARG A 899 36.22 35.87 -36.78
N GLY A 900 35.54 35.51 -37.86
CA GLY A 900 36.08 34.58 -38.86
C GLY A 900 35.14 33.45 -39.27
N ARG A 901 34.88 33.38 -40.57
CA ARG A 901 34.25 32.25 -41.27
C ARG A 901 35.21 31.04 -41.27
N GLY A 902 35.20 30.22 -40.23
CA GLY A 902 35.87 28.92 -40.22
C GLY A 902 35.02 27.93 -39.45
N GLU A 903 34.72 26.78 -40.06
CA GLU A 903 33.87 25.69 -39.55
C GLU A 903 34.54 24.90 -38.42
N GLY A 904 34.96 25.59 -37.36
CA GLY A 904 35.65 25.00 -36.21
C GLY A 904 34.91 25.21 -34.90
N PHE A 905 35.04 24.26 -33.97
CA PHE A 905 34.49 24.36 -32.63
C PHE A 905 35.61 24.53 -31.61
N LYS A 906 35.42 25.49 -30.69
CA LYS A 906 36.34 25.79 -29.59
C LYS A 906 35.58 25.94 -28.28
N GLY A 907 36.11 25.30 -27.24
CA GLY A 907 35.46 25.18 -25.94
C GLY A 907 36.40 24.69 -24.86
N PHE A 908 35.97 24.85 -23.61
CA PHE A 908 36.78 24.63 -22.42
C PHE A 908 36.02 23.80 -21.38
N TYR A 909 36.69 22.80 -20.82
CA TYR A 909 36.31 22.27 -19.51
C TYR A 909 37.09 23.00 -18.42
N MET A 910 36.45 23.23 -17.29
CA MET A 910 37.00 24.02 -16.19
C MET A 910 37.01 23.21 -14.90
N VAL A 911 38.17 23.17 -14.23
CA VAL A 911 38.31 22.62 -12.88
C VAL A 911 38.81 23.72 -11.95
N GLY A 912 37.94 24.22 -11.08
CA GLY A 912 38.30 25.20 -10.07
C GLY A 912 39.24 24.60 -9.04
N VAL A 913 40.28 25.33 -8.65
CA VAL A 913 41.27 24.91 -7.64
C VAL A 913 41.53 26.00 -6.61
N LYS A 914 41.59 25.61 -5.34
CA LYS A 914 41.86 26.49 -4.20
C LYS A 914 42.70 25.77 -3.15
N ALA A 915 43.76 26.40 -2.66
CA ALA A 915 44.52 25.89 -1.52
C ALA A 915 43.81 26.25 -0.20
N ARG A 916 43.75 25.31 0.75
CA ARG A 916 43.16 25.51 2.09
C ARG A 916 44.06 26.29 3.04
N GLU A 917 45.38 26.24 2.87
CA GLU A 917 46.34 26.87 3.78
C GLU A 917 46.87 28.22 3.27
N GLU A 918 47.16 29.13 4.21
CA GLU A 918 47.46 30.53 3.92
C GLU A 918 48.96 30.84 3.66
N SER A 919 49.91 29.99 4.05
CA SER A 919 51.34 30.30 3.87
C SER A 919 51.77 30.32 2.40
N ASP A 920 52.47 31.36 1.97
CA ASP A 920 52.87 31.56 0.57
C ASP A 920 53.83 30.49 0.02
N GLU A 921 54.69 29.92 0.86
CA GLU A 921 55.60 28.84 0.45
C GLU A 921 54.84 27.56 0.08
N LYS A 922 53.89 27.14 0.93
CA LYS A 922 53.06 25.96 0.64
C LYS A 922 52.13 26.21 -0.55
N LYS A 923 51.62 27.42 -0.75
CA LYS A 923 50.83 27.78 -1.95
C LYS A 923 51.63 27.58 -3.24
N LYS A 924 52.90 28.01 -3.27
CA LYS A 924 53.79 27.78 -4.42
C LYS A 924 54.05 26.29 -4.65
N LEU A 925 54.31 25.52 -3.59
CA LEU A 925 54.51 24.07 -3.67
C LEU A 925 53.26 23.35 -4.21
N VAL A 926 52.07 23.71 -3.72
CA VAL A 926 50.79 23.18 -4.20
C VAL A 926 50.58 23.53 -5.67
N SER A 927 50.83 24.78 -6.07
CA SER A 927 50.72 25.20 -7.48
C SER A 927 51.65 24.41 -8.40
N GLY A 928 52.90 24.14 -7.97
CA GLY A 928 53.84 23.31 -8.73
C GLY A 928 53.32 21.88 -8.93
N LYS A 929 52.79 21.24 -7.87
CA LYS A 929 52.20 19.90 -7.94
C LYS A 929 50.96 19.84 -8.84
N VAL A 930 50.09 20.85 -8.79
CA VAL A 930 48.92 20.95 -9.68
C VAL A 930 49.36 20.99 -11.14
N MET A 931 50.36 21.81 -11.49
CA MET A 931 50.89 21.87 -12.87
C MET A 931 51.42 20.51 -13.36
N THR A 932 52.10 19.76 -12.50
CA THR A 932 52.57 18.40 -12.83
C THR A 932 51.41 17.46 -13.14
N VAL A 933 50.36 17.48 -12.31
CA VAL A 933 49.17 16.64 -12.51
C VAL A 933 48.43 17.02 -13.80
N VAL A 934 48.27 18.32 -14.07
CA VAL A 934 47.61 18.83 -15.28
C VAL A 934 48.35 18.42 -16.55
N LYS A 935 49.69 18.52 -16.55
CA LYS A 935 50.51 18.06 -17.69
C LYS A 935 50.38 16.54 -17.90
N ALA A 936 50.39 15.76 -16.82
CA ALA A 936 50.21 14.31 -16.91
C ALA A 936 48.82 13.94 -17.45
N PHE A 937 47.78 14.70 -17.08
CA PHE A 937 46.44 14.57 -17.65
C PHE A 937 46.44 14.86 -19.16
N GLU A 938 47.03 15.99 -19.59
CA GLU A 938 47.12 16.34 -21.01
C GLU A 938 47.81 15.23 -21.82
N THR A 939 48.96 14.75 -21.35
CA THR A 939 49.68 13.64 -22.00
C THR A 939 48.80 12.38 -22.07
N SER A 940 48.08 12.07 -20.99
CA SER A 940 47.21 10.89 -20.93
C SER A 940 45.99 10.97 -21.85
N VAL A 941 45.48 12.17 -22.14
CA VAL A 941 44.41 12.38 -23.12
C VAL A 941 44.98 12.22 -24.53
N ARG A 942 46.07 12.91 -24.84
CA ARG A 942 46.71 12.85 -26.18
C ARG A 942 47.10 11.42 -26.60
N GLN A 943 47.55 10.59 -25.66
CA GLN A 943 47.91 9.18 -25.91
C GLN A 943 46.71 8.27 -26.16
N ALA A 944 45.52 8.65 -25.71
CA ALA A 944 44.34 7.80 -25.74
C ALA A 944 43.55 7.85 -27.04
N THR A 945 43.77 8.91 -27.79
CA THR A 945 43.06 9.27 -29.00
C THR A 945 44.05 9.16 -30.14
N SER A 946 43.68 8.52 -31.24
CA SER A 946 44.39 8.65 -32.52
C SER A 946 44.15 10.05 -33.09
N LEU A 947 44.64 11.07 -32.37
CA LEU A 947 44.59 12.46 -32.81
C LEU A 947 45.44 12.58 -34.07
N GLU A 948 44.79 12.75 -35.20
CA GLU A 948 45.42 13.38 -36.35
C GLU A 948 45.60 14.86 -35.96
N GLU A 949 46.84 15.26 -35.66
CA GLU A 949 47.18 16.64 -35.27
C GLU A 949 46.79 17.69 -36.34
N GLU A 950 46.36 17.24 -37.52
CA GLU A 950 45.96 18.08 -38.65
C GLU A 950 44.62 18.81 -38.42
N ASN A 951 43.66 18.24 -37.67
CA ASN A 951 42.28 18.77 -37.56
C ASN A 951 41.79 19.07 -36.13
N MET A 952 42.56 18.73 -35.10
CA MET A 952 42.14 18.92 -33.71
C MET A 952 43.31 19.17 -32.75
N TRP A 953 43.06 20.04 -31.76
CA TRP A 953 43.99 20.36 -30.69
C TRP A 953 43.32 20.25 -29.31
N ILE A 954 44.04 19.65 -28.38
CA ILE A 954 43.67 19.58 -26.95
C ILE A 954 44.81 20.16 -26.15
N GLY A 955 44.53 21.00 -25.15
CA GLY A 955 45.56 21.49 -24.23
C GLY A 955 45.02 21.62 -22.82
N ALA A 956 45.88 21.50 -21.80
CA ALA A 956 45.48 21.76 -20.43
C ALA A 956 46.47 22.70 -19.72
N ASP A 957 45.97 23.77 -19.14
CA ASP A 957 46.78 24.78 -18.44
C ASP A 957 46.12 25.26 -17.15
N VAL A 958 46.87 25.95 -16.29
CA VAL A 958 46.33 26.58 -15.09
C VAL A 958 46.29 28.09 -15.28
N THR A 959 45.08 28.65 -15.15
CA THR A 959 44.79 30.06 -15.37
C THR A 959 44.25 30.70 -14.08
N SER A 960 44.68 31.93 -13.77
CA SER A 960 44.23 32.64 -12.57
C SER A 960 42.79 33.15 -12.70
N ARG A 961 42.07 33.31 -11.58
CA ARG A 961 40.71 33.88 -11.57
C ARG A 961 40.60 35.21 -12.33
N LYS A 962 41.60 36.10 -12.20
CA LYS A 962 41.62 37.40 -12.91
C LYS A 962 41.60 37.23 -14.42
N LYS A 963 42.36 36.26 -14.95
CA LYS A 963 42.38 35.96 -16.38
C LYS A 963 41.06 35.33 -16.84
N VAL A 964 40.50 34.39 -16.05
CA VAL A 964 39.18 33.78 -16.35
C VAL A 964 38.07 34.83 -16.41
N ALA A 965 38.03 35.77 -15.44
CA ALA A 965 37.05 36.86 -15.45
C ALA A 965 37.16 37.77 -16.68
N GLY A 966 38.36 37.89 -17.27
CA GLY A 966 38.58 38.65 -18.51
C GLY A 966 38.10 37.94 -19.78
N LEU A 967 37.90 36.61 -19.75
CA LEU A 967 37.53 35.81 -20.92
C LEU A 967 36.02 35.82 -21.23
N ARG A 968 35.18 36.40 -20.36
CA ARG A 968 33.70 36.42 -20.52
C ARG A 968 33.13 35.07 -20.96
N LEU A 969 33.46 34.03 -20.19
CA LEU A 969 33.02 32.68 -20.47
C LEU A 969 31.51 32.53 -20.24
N THR A 970 30.85 31.77 -21.12
CA THR A 970 29.48 31.30 -20.92
C THR A 970 29.39 29.81 -21.20
N VAL A 971 28.35 29.16 -20.69
CA VAL A 971 28.09 27.74 -20.90
C VAL A 971 27.81 27.49 -22.39
N ASP A 972 28.44 26.46 -22.93
CA ASP A 972 28.30 26.06 -24.34
C ASP A 972 27.11 25.13 -24.53
N ARG A 973 26.09 25.61 -25.24
CA ARG A 973 24.86 24.87 -25.55
C ARG A 973 24.86 24.24 -26.96
N ARG A 974 25.93 24.40 -27.73
CA ARG A 974 26.02 23.82 -29.08
C ARG A 974 26.10 22.30 -28.98
N ASP A 975 25.47 21.59 -29.93
CA ASP A 975 25.71 20.16 -30.10
C ASP A 975 26.94 19.97 -30.99
N TRP A 976 28.07 19.69 -30.35
CA TRP A 976 29.34 19.47 -31.05
C TRP A 976 29.39 18.12 -31.80
N VAL A 977 28.39 17.26 -31.61
CA VAL A 977 28.40 15.86 -32.05
C VAL A 977 27.55 15.63 -33.30
N GLN A 978 26.53 16.46 -33.55
CA GLN A 978 25.63 16.29 -34.70
C GLN A 978 25.96 17.14 -35.92
N GLY A 979 26.91 18.09 -35.83
CA GLY A 979 27.04 19.15 -36.84
C GLY A 979 25.79 20.05 -36.81
N CYS A 980 25.94 21.33 -37.11
CA CYS A 980 24.77 22.20 -37.22
C CYS A 980 23.94 21.86 -38.46
#